data_AF-A0AAU3YUL6-F1
#
_entry.id   AF-A0AAU3YUL6-F1
#
_cell.length_a   1.000
_cell.length_b   1.000
_cell.length_c   1.000
_cell.angle_alpha   90.00
_cell.angle_beta   90.00
_cell.angle_gamma   90.00
#
_symmetry.space_group_name_H-M   'P 1'
#
loop_
_entity.id
_entity.type
_entity.pdbx_description
1 polymer ?
#
loop_
_entity_poly.entity_id
_entity_poly.type
_entity_poly.pdbx_seq_one_letter_code
_entity_poly.pdbx_strand_id
1 'polypeptide(L)'
;MAKSREALLRQAYTGEPYQEALQWYRTHGRAFGLVPDALDPQQQLLEAAVLYELVRPASGAAIALDGAAWGLMWSRPGVEELSLKPDDRCAAEVLAQVLPSRVEGETVGVGGLRARYGPKERLRLARLSGRAQVVIEASRDDLAVADRRIRERGGQPLWHAAALEEGESQAWEDLRDCVEAEADLWSRAVRRAGLFLVDTPHWKVHAPSPDELTGPKPDRIRPVTRSAYAHGGVIASGVLKVRPARGRGGQGCTTLVLALAGALAQLGARVVVLGEEGDPTWNRLADTGATGGSWHEIEVLGGQARIATGVMPEGGRAEVFAAARDAFDIVILDSARILMGAPAPGAVDLDLVLCDGSENRWFRMETVDRRPHWVQFVSWLDREMERVELDTPIPEDAATLERLFAGLDAEFYSYVQGRAFDDDRPAAPVYDADEAEFFWGDVAEANGTELDDLDLEDGGETWQHHRAAFLAFLDDEGARRYPVEWPVVRERWMRHNALQLSLGLANGGTYTTREEADSARIKRHRAALDGLEASAIAGWGAELWDTYVPLWEASKEAGDDLAAGYGHLIEYRRITNAAEDVAESIAIELGALDTTASTLAVLARPRELPARWQADEVEDCLRELGVAGLAALPQLPALRALGHRPGDLLQLRGAAAGAAIRIAQRVTDVLGQERGA
;
A
#
# COMPACT_ATOMS: atom_id res chain seq x y z
N MET A 1 12.05 -22.60 40.90
CA MET A 1 12.69 -21.81 39.81
C MET A 1 12.41 -20.34 40.06
N ALA A 2 13.40 -19.45 39.93
CA ALA A 2 13.18 -18.02 40.05
C ALA A 2 12.32 -17.51 38.86
N LYS A 3 11.33 -16.64 39.13
CA LYS A 3 10.54 -16.01 38.07
C LYS A 3 11.43 -15.13 37.17
N SER A 4 11.18 -15.12 35.87
CA SER A 4 11.86 -14.23 34.92
C SER A 4 11.61 -12.77 35.30
N ARG A 5 12.67 -11.97 35.38
CA ARG A 5 12.58 -10.55 35.72
C ARG A 5 11.90 -9.75 34.62
N GLU A 6 12.10 -10.15 33.36
CA GLU A 6 11.56 -9.56 32.16
C GLU A 6 10.04 -9.79 32.08
N ALA A 7 9.59 -11.02 32.34
CA ALA A 7 8.16 -11.34 32.38
C ALA A 7 7.44 -10.59 33.52
N LEU A 8 8.05 -10.52 34.72
CA LEU A 8 7.51 -9.73 35.83
C LEU A 8 7.42 -8.24 35.50
N LEU A 9 8.41 -7.70 34.78
CA LEU A 9 8.42 -6.30 34.38
C LEU A 9 7.31 -6.02 33.37
N ARG A 10 7.15 -6.86 32.34
CA ARG A 10 6.06 -6.72 31.36
C ARG A 10 4.70 -6.78 32.06
N GLN A 11 4.48 -7.78 32.93
CA GLN A 11 3.27 -7.89 33.73
C GLN A 11 2.96 -6.62 34.53
N ALA A 12 3.96 -5.96 35.13
CA ALA A 12 3.73 -4.73 35.89
C ALA A 12 3.22 -3.57 35.01
N TYR A 13 3.64 -3.49 33.75
CA TYR A 13 3.16 -2.48 32.81
C TYR A 13 1.82 -2.84 32.20
N THR A 14 1.58 -4.12 31.89
CA THR A 14 0.44 -4.52 31.05
C THR A 14 -0.71 -5.12 31.86
N GLY A 15 -0.45 -5.63 33.06
CA GLY A 15 -1.42 -6.34 33.90
C GLY A 15 -1.61 -7.81 33.52
N GLU A 16 -1.01 -8.27 32.42
CA GLU A 16 -1.27 -9.60 31.88
C GLU A 16 -0.79 -10.73 32.82
N PRO A 17 -1.34 -11.95 32.70
CA PRO A 17 -0.87 -13.10 33.48
C PRO A 17 0.62 -13.40 33.22
N TYR A 18 1.37 -13.75 34.28
CA TYR A 18 2.81 -14.02 34.19
C TYR A 18 3.21 -15.04 33.10
N GLN A 19 2.39 -16.07 32.86
CA GLN A 19 2.69 -17.06 31.83
C GLN A 19 2.64 -16.49 30.42
N GLU A 20 1.72 -15.56 30.17
CA GLU A 20 1.58 -14.86 28.89
C GLU A 20 2.75 -13.89 28.68
N ALA A 21 3.12 -13.16 29.73
CA ALA A 21 4.32 -12.30 29.73
C ALA A 21 5.61 -13.09 29.46
N LEU A 22 5.72 -14.28 30.07
CA LEU A 22 6.84 -15.18 29.86
C LEU A 22 6.85 -15.75 28.45
N GLN A 23 5.69 -16.12 27.91
CA GLN A 23 5.57 -16.63 26.55
C GLN A 23 5.95 -15.54 25.54
N TRP A 24 5.47 -14.31 25.71
CA TRP A 24 5.86 -13.17 24.89
C TRP A 24 7.38 -13.01 24.86
N TYR A 25 8.01 -12.95 26.04
CA TYR A 25 9.45 -12.82 26.17
C TYR A 25 10.20 -14.00 25.56
N ARG A 26 9.66 -15.22 25.65
CA ARG A 26 10.28 -16.38 24.99
C ARG A 26 10.23 -16.25 23.47
N THR A 27 9.10 -15.84 22.91
CA THR A 27 8.88 -15.73 21.46
C THR A 27 9.61 -14.55 20.81
N HIS A 28 9.63 -13.39 21.47
CA HIS A 28 10.11 -12.15 20.85
C HIS A 28 11.42 -11.64 21.48
N GLY A 29 11.77 -12.18 22.65
CA GLY A 29 12.80 -11.63 23.52
C GLY A 29 12.58 -10.13 23.79
N ARG A 30 13.55 -9.30 23.43
CA ARG A 30 13.49 -7.84 23.55
C ARG A 30 13.71 -7.10 22.24
N ALA A 31 13.59 -7.77 21.09
CA ALA A 31 13.78 -7.14 19.78
C ALA A 31 12.81 -5.96 19.56
N PHE A 32 11.58 -6.09 20.05
CA PHE A 32 10.54 -5.06 20.01
C PHE A 32 10.34 -4.33 21.35
N GLY A 33 11.19 -4.61 22.34
CA GLY A 33 10.95 -4.24 23.73
C GLY A 33 10.01 -5.20 24.45
N LEU A 34 9.90 -5.03 25.76
CA LEU A 34 8.99 -5.84 26.59
C LEU A 34 7.55 -5.37 26.47
N VAL A 35 7.33 -4.08 26.19
CA VAL A 35 6.00 -3.47 26.05
C VAL A 35 6.07 -2.58 24.80
N PRO A 36 5.91 -3.16 23.59
CA PRO A 36 6.03 -2.38 22.36
C PRO A 36 4.93 -1.33 22.27
N ASP A 37 5.31 -0.10 21.93
CA ASP A 37 4.36 0.94 21.52
C ASP A 37 3.95 0.68 20.05
N ALA A 38 2.75 1.13 19.65
CA ALA A 38 2.32 1.05 18.26
C ALA A 38 3.23 1.93 17.38
N LEU A 39 3.71 1.40 16.26
CA LEU A 39 4.52 2.17 15.29
C LEU A 39 3.68 2.76 14.16
N ASP A 40 2.50 2.21 13.92
CA ASP A 40 1.57 2.66 12.89
C ASP A 40 0.67 3.77 13.45
N PRO A 41 0.67 4.99 12.87
CA PRO A 41 -0.22 6.07 13.29
C PRO A 41 -1.70 5.70 13.27
N GLN A 42 -2.15 4.87 12.31
CA GLN A 42 -3.55 4.45 12.27
C GLN A 42 -3.89 3.52 13.44
N GLN A 43 -2.95 2.66 13.83
CA GLN A 43 -3.08 1.81 15.01
C GLN A 43 -3.06 2.65 16.30
N GLN A 44 -2.17 3.65 16.39
CA GLN A 44 -2.14 4.58 17.51
C GLN A 44 -3.49 5.31 17.66
N LEU A 45 -4.03 5.82 16.54
CA LEU A 45 -5.27 6.55 16.53
C LEU A 45 -6.47 5.69 16.94
N LEU A 46 -6.56 4.45 16.44
CA LEU A 46 -7.62 3.52 16.85
C LEU A 46 -7.53 3.17 18.34
N GLU A 47 -6.32 2.85 18.83
CA GLU A 47 -6.10 2.55 20.25
C GLU A 47 -6.44 3.74 21.15
N ALA A 48 -6.09 4.95 20.70
CA ALA A 48 -6.41 6.19 21.37
C ALA A 48 -7.93 6.42 21.44
N ALA A 49 -8.62 6.28 20.30
CA ALA A 49 -10.07 6.39 20.22
C ALA A 49 -10.79 5.38 21.14
N VAL A 50 -10.34 4.13 21.16
CA VAL A 50 -10.91 3.09 22.04
C VAL A 50 -10.74 3.45 23.52
N LEU A 51 -9.55 3.87 23.95
CA LEU A 51 -9.33 4.27 25.34
C LEU A 51 -10.09 5.56 25.68
N TYR A 52 -10.13 6.52 24.76
CA TYR A 52 -10.85 7.77 24.95
C TYR A 52 -12.34 7.52 25.21
N GLU A 53 -12.99 6.68 24.41
CA GLU A 53 -14.39 6.29 24.63
C GLU A 53 -14.61 5.55 25.96
N LEU A 54 -13.67 4.73 26.42
CA LEU A 54 -13.78 4.08 27.74
C LEU A 54 -13.66 5.07 28.91
N VAL A 55 -12.84 6.11 28.73
CA VAL A 55 -12.59 7.13 29.76
C VAL A 55 -13.69 8.20 29.76
N ARG A 56 -14.13 8.62 28.57
CA ARG A 56 -15.05 9.73 28.30
C ARG A 56 -16.19 9.28 27.35
N PRO A 57 -17.01 8.29 27.76
CA PRO A 57 -18.03 7.75 26.86
C PRO A 57 -19.07 8.81 26.51
N ALA A 58 -19.36 8.96 25.23
CA ALA A 58 -20.46 9.82 24.77
C ALA A 58 -21.82 9.35 25.32
N SER A 59 -21.95 8.05 25.59
CA SER A 59 -23.17 7.40 26.10
C SER A 59 -23.44 7.58 27.62
N GLY A 60 -22.57 8.26 28.36
CA GLY A 60 -22.83 8.64 29.76
C GLY A 60 -21.69 8.35 30.75
N ALA A 61 -21.94 7.47 31.74
CA ALA A 61 -21.00 7.28 32.85
C ALA A 61 -19.89 6.27 32.53
N ALA A 62 -18.63 6.66 32.73
CA ALA A 62 -17.49 5.74 32.62
C ALA A 62 -17.56 4.60 33.64
N ILE A 63 -17.02 3.44 33.25
CA ILE A 63 -16.99 2.23 34.06
C ILE A 63 -15.99 2.41 35.21
N ALA A 64 -16.46 2.25 36.44
CA ALA A 64 -15.63 2.29 37.65
C ALA A 64 -15.71 0.94 38.36
N LEU A 65 -14.57 0.23 38.44
CA LEU A 65 -14.50 -1.10 39.03
C LEU A 65 -13.13 -1.33 39.68
N ASP A 66 -13.12 -1.72 40.95
CA ASP A 66 -11.88 -2.03 41.67
C ASP A 66 -11.10 -3.16 40.97
N GLY A 67 -9.81 -2.92 40.73
CA GLY A 67 -8.91 -3.85 40.05
C GLY A 67 -9.04 -3.87 38.52
N ALA A 68 -9.84 -2.98 37.93
CA ALA A 68 -9.97 -2.86 36.48
C ALA A 68 -10.02 -1.38 36.03
N ALA A 69 -8.93 -0.90 35.43
CA ALA A 69 -8.84 0.48 34.95
C ALA A 69 -9.76 0.67 33.73
N TRP A 70 -10.77 1.54 33.85
CA TRP A 70 -11.80 1.78 32.81
C TRP A 70 -12.51 0.49 32.36
N GLY A 71 -12.66 -0.48 33.27
CA GLY A 71 -13.23 -1.80 32.98
C GLY A 71 -12.25 -2.82 32.40
N LEU A 72 -10.97 -2.47 32.22
CA LEU A 72 -9.92 -3.36 31.70
C LEU A 72 -9.08 -3.97 32.83
N MET A 73 -8.94 -5.29 32.85
CA MET A 73 -8.03 -5.99 33.78
C MET A 73 -6.59 -5.99 33.31
N TRP A 74 -6.37 -6.01 31.99
CA TRP A 74 -5.05 -5.95 31.40
C TRP A 74 -5.10 -5.61 29.91
N SER A 75 -3.95 -5.20 29.41
CA SER A 75 -3.63 -5.08 28.00
C SER A 75 -2.55 -6.10 27.63
N ARG A 76 -2.49 -6.51 26.36
CA ARG A 76 -1.44 -7.35 25.82
C ARG A 76 -0.99 -6.72 24.51
N PRO A 77 -0.02 -5.79 24.58
CA PRO A 77 0.52 -5.16 23.40
C PRO A 77 1.39 -6.14 22.62
N GLY A 78 1.04 -6.35 21.36
CA GLY A 78 1.87 -6.92 20.31
C GLY A 78 2.53 -5.83 19.47
N VAL A 79 3.27 -6.23 18.42
CA VAL A 79 3.94 -5.27 17.52
C VAL A 79 2.92 -4.51 16.66
N GLU A 80 1.89 -5.20 16.18
CA GLU A 80 0.88 -4.64 15.26
C GLU A 80 -0.54 -4.68 15.83
N GLU A 81 -0.74 -5.41 16.91
CA GLU A 81 -2.06 -5.57 17.53
C GLU A 81 -2.01 -5.24 19.02
N LEU A 82 -3.17 -4.90 19.55
CA LEU A 82 -3.41 -4.76 20.97
C LEU A 82 -4.56 -5.69 21.35
N SER A 83 -4.32 -6.62 22.27
CA SER A 83 -5.42 -7.36 22.91
C SER A 83 -5.77 -6.73 24.26
N LEU A 84 -7.05 -6.55 24.54
CA LEU A 84 -7.60 -5.99 25.76
C LEU A 84 -8.45 -7.06 26.44
N LYS A 85 -8.34 -7.16 27.76
CA LYS A 85 -9.24 -8.02 28.54
C LYS A 85 -10.09 -7.16 29.47
N PRO A 86 -11.38 -7.03 29.18
CA PRO A 86 -12.35 -6.49 30.12
C PRO A 86 -12.47 -7.40 31.36
N ASP A 87 -12.86 -6.82 32.49
CA ASP A 87 -13.34 -7.60 33.64
C ASP A 87 -14.68 -8.25 33.28
N ASP A 88 -14.82 -9.54 33.60
CA ASP A 88 -16.00 -10.34 33.24
C ASP A 88 -17.31 -9.75 33.81
N ARG A 89 -17.26 -8.96 34.89
CA ARG A 89 -18.42 -8.27 35.47
C ARG A 89 -18.94 -7.12 34.60
N CYS A 90 -18.10 -6.56 33.72
CA CYS A 90 -18.41 -5.37 32.94
C CYS A 90 -18.10 -5.50 31.43
N ALA A 91 -17.70 -6.68 30.95
CA ALA A 91 -17.32 -6.91 29.56
C ALA A 91 -18.37 -6.41 28.56
N ALA A 92 -19.65 -6.71 28.78
CA ALA A 92 -20.73 -6.22 27.92
C ALA A 92 -20.90 -4.68 27.94
N GLU A 93 -20.58 -4.00 29.06
CA GLU A 93 -20.64 -2.53 29.13
C GLU A 93 -19.45 -1.91 28.39
N VAL A 94 -18.26 -2.49 28.51
CA VAL A 94 -17.07 -2.08 27.74
C VAL A 94 -17.37 -2.18 26.23
N LEU A 95 -17.98 -3.28 25.79
CA LEU A 95 -18.39 -3.45 24.40
C LEU A 95 -19.45 -2.42 23.97
N ALA A 96 -20.47 -2.18 24.79
CA ALA A 96 -21.54 -1.22 24.48
C ALA A 96 -21.05 0.23 24.43
N GLN A 97 -19.97 0.58 25.13
CA GLN A 97 -19.35 1.91 25.07
C GLN A 97 -18.48 2.09 23.82
N VAL A 98 -17.69 1.08 23.46
CA VAL A 98 -16.71 1.19 22.37
C VAL A 98 -17.33 0.96 20.99
N LEU A 99 -18.30 0.06 20.87
CA LEU A 99 -18.89 -0.29 19.57
C LEU A 99 -19.91 0.77 19.10
N PRO A 100 -19.96 1.07 17.79
CA PRO A 100 -20.79 2.15 17.26
C PRO A 100 -22.28 1.83 17.36
N SER A 101 -23.05 2.75 17.92
CA SER A 101 -24.51 2.64 18.00
C SER A 101 -25.17 3.97 17.70
N ARG A 102 -26.39 3.92 17.16
CA ARG A 102 -27.23 5.10 16.97
C ARG A 102 -28.16 5.27 18.16
N VAL A 103 -28.08 6.41 18.82
CA VAL A 103 -28.89 6.79 19.98
C VAL A 103 -29.43 8.20 19.73
N GLU A 104 -30.75 8.37 19.80
CA GLU A 104 -31.43 9.68 19.59
C GLU A 104 -31.09 10.37 18.24
N GLY A 105 -30.68 9.60 17.23
CA GLY A 105 -30.31 10.11 15.90
C GLY A 105 -28.81 10.40 15.74
N GLU A 106 -28.03 10.35 16.81
CA GLU A 106 -26.58 10.54 16.80
C GLU A 106 -25.86 9.19 16.88
N THR A 107 -24.65 9.13 16.31
CA THR A 107 -23.79 7.96 16.42
C THR A 107 -22.82 8.13 17.59
N VAL A 108 -22.83 7.20 18.54
CA VAL A 108 -21.91 7.15 19.69
C VAL A 108 -20.97 5.95 19.60
N GLY A 109 -19.85 6.01 20.33
CA GLY A 109 -18.79 5.01 20.28
C GLY A 109 -17.83 5.23 19.10
N VAL A 110 -16.97 4.25 18.81
CA VAL A 110 -15.96 4.39 17.75
C VAL A 110 -16.59 4.14 16.37
N GLY A 111 -16.84 5.21 15.62
CA GLY A 111 -17.45 5.18 14.28
C GLY A 111 -16.74 4.22 13.31
N GLY A 112 -17.52 3.33 12.68
CA GLY A 112 -17.04 2.35 11.70
C GLY A 112 -16.42 1.08 12.29
N LEU A 113 -16.36 0.93 13.62
CA LEU A 113 -15.85 -0.29 14.25
C LEU A 113 -16.81 -1.47 14.02
N ARG A 114 -16.27 -2.63 13.68
CA ARG A 114 -17.03 -3.86 13.46
C ARG A 114 -16.51 -4.98 14.34
N ALA A 115 -17.46 -5.79 14.82
CA ALA A 115 -17.19 -6.89 15.72
C ALA A 115 -17.19 -8.20 14.94
N ARG A 116 -16.06 -8.91 14.92
CA ARG A 116 -15.92 -10.21 14.25
C ARG A 116 -15.26 -11.21 15.18
N TYR A 117 -15.73 -12.46 15.17
CA TYR A 117 -15.06 -13.53 15.91
C TYR A 117 -13.91 -14.09 15.08
N GLY A 118 -12.70 -14.02 15.61
CA GLY A 118 -11.55 -14.69 15.03
C GLY A 118 -11.45 -16.16 15.45
N PRO A 119 -10.38 -16.85 15.00
CA PRO A 119 -10.02 -18.16 15.51
C PRO A 119 -9.89 -18.12 17.05
N LYS A 120 -10.37 -19.18 17.74
CA LYS A 120 -10.41 -19.30 19.21
C LYS A 120 -11.41 -18.38 19.93
N GLU A 121 -12.48 -17.97 19.24
CA GLU A 121 -13.62 -17.21 19.82
C GLU A 121 -13.26 -15.85 20.44
N ARG A 122 -12.11 -15.25 20.08
CA ARG A 122 -11.77 -13.89 20.49
C ARG A 122 -12.49 -12.87 19.62
N LEU A 123 -13.05 -11.83 20.24
CA LEU A 123 -13.71 -10.76 19.52
C LEU A 123 -12.67 -9.77 18.97
N ARG A 124 -12.57 -9.68 17.65
CA ARG A 124 -11.73 -8.72 16.94
C ARG A 124 -12.57 -7.50 16.57
N LEU A 125 -12.07 -6.33 16.93
CA LEU A 125 -12.67 -5.04 16.60
C LEU A 125 -11.77 -4.33 15.59
N ALA A 126 -12.28 -4.13 14.39
CA ALA A 126 -11.56 -3.44 13.32
C ALA A 126 -12.47 -2.41 12.67
N ARG A 127 -11.92 -1.24 12.32
CA ARG A 127 -12.69 -0.21 11.63
C ARG A 127 -12.87 -0.62 10.17
N LEU A 128 -14.07 -0.49 9.62
CA LEU A 128 -14.30 -0.59 8.17
C LEU A 128 -13.33 0.37 7.47
N SER A 129 -12.70 -0.09 6.39
CA SER A 129 -11.69 0.65 5.61
C SER A 129 -10.33 0.96 6.28
N GLY A 130 -10.14 0.61 7.56
CA GLY A 130 -8.89 0.79 8.29
C GLY A 130 -8.10 -0.51 8.43
N ARG A 131 -6.76 -0.43 8.44
CA ARG A 131 -5.90 -1.60 8.72
C ARG A 131 -5.71 -1.88 10.21
N ALA A 132 -5.93 -0.86 11.04
CA ALA A 132 -5.80 -0.94 12.47
C ALA A 132 -6.87 -1.83 13.10
N GLN A 133 -6.49 -2.57 14.15
CA GLN A 133 -7.41 -3.43 14.88
C GLN A 133 -7.07 -3.51 16.37
N VAL A 134 -8.09 -3.79 17.17
CA VAL A 134 -7.96 -4.12 18.59
C VAL A 134 -8.69 -5.44 18.84
N VAL A 135 -8.08 -6.35 19.59
CA VAL A 135 -8.74 -7.59 20.02
C VAL A 135 -9.31 -7.35 21.41
N ILE A 136 -10.58 -7.68 21.62
CA ILE A 136 -11.19 -7.70 22.95
C ILE A 136 -11.47 -9.15 23.33
N GLU A 137 -10.92 -9.59 24.45
CA GLU A 137 -11.18 -10.93 25.01
C GLU A 137 -12.55 -10.99 25.71
N ALA A 138 -13.60 -10.99 24.88
CA ALA A 138 -15.00 -11.12 25.28
C ALA A 138 -15.69 -12.27 24.51
N SER A 139 -16.71 -12.85 25.12
CA SER A 139 -17.47 -13.99 24.57
C SER A 139 -18.57 -13.56 23.58
N ARG A 140 -19.21 -14.53 22.94
CA ARG A 140 -20.45 -14.32 22.15
C ARG A 140 -21.61 -13.82 23.01
N ASP A 141 -21.68 -14.30 24.24
CA ASP A 141 -22.71 -13.92 25.18
C ASP A 141 -22.53 -12.46 25.63
N ASP A 142 -21.29 -12.00 25.84
CA ASP A 142 -21.01 -10.60 26.18
C ASP A 142 -21.46 -9.64 25.09
N LEU A 143 -21.18 -9.97 23.82
CA LEU A 143 -21.61 -9.16 22.67
C LEU A 143 -23.14 -9.16 22.53
N ALA A 144 -23.79 -10.31 22.73
CA ALA A 144 -25.25 -10.40 22.72
C ALA A 144 -25.90 -9.63 23.87
N VAL A 145 -25.27 -9.59 25.05
CA VAL A 145 -25.71 -8.76 26.17
C VAL A 145 -25.52 -7.27 25.85
N ALA A 146 -24.43 -6.89 25.20
CA ALA A 146 -24.20 -5.51 24.75
C ALA A 146 -25.28 -5.05 23.74
N ASP A 147 -25.55 -5.85 22.70
CA ASP A 147 -26.62 -5.56 21.71
C ASP A 147 -27.98 -5.35 22.39
N ARG A 148 -28.34 -6.27 23.30
CA ARG A 148 -29.59 -6.17 24.07
C ARG A 148 -29.67 -4.88 24.88
N ARG A 149 -28.60 -4.52 25.61
CA ARG A 149 -28.56 -3.30 26.43
C ARG A 149 -28.74 -2.04 25.61
N ILE A 150 -28.12 -1.95 24.43
CA ILE A 150 -28.29 -0.79 23.55
C ILE A 150 -29.74 -0.70 23.07
N ARG A 151 -30.33 -1.82 22.64
CA ARG A 151 -31.73 -1.85 22.21
C ARG A 151 -32.71 -1.52 23.32
N GLU A 152 -32.46 -1.99 24.54
CA GLU A 152 -33.26 -1.67 25.74
C GLU A 152 -33.22 -0.18 26.08
N ARG A 153 -32.12 0.51 25.75
CA ARG A 153 -31.99 1.97 25.85
C ARG A 153 -32.57 2.73 24.65
N GLY A 154 -33.22 2.04 23.70
CA GLY A 154 -33.80 2.64 22.50
C GLY A 154 -32.78 2.91 21.38
N GLY A 155 -31.55 2.42 21.51
CA GLY A 155 -30.51 2.58 20.50
C GLY A 155 -30.50 1.46 19.45
N GLN A 156 -29.77 1.69 18.36
CA GLN A 156 -29.54 0.73 17.28
C GLN A 156 -28.04 0.40 17.17
N PRO A 157 -27.63 -0.86 17.42
CA PRO A 157 -26.28 -1.33 17.14
C PRO A 157 -25.92 -1.24 15.66
N LEU A 158 -24.78 -0.62 15.33
CA LEU A 158 -24.30 -0.46 13.94
C LEU A 158 -23.16 -1.44 13.60
N TRP A 159 -22.52 -2.04 14.60
CA TRP A 159 -21.34 -2.91 14.42
C TRP A 159 -21.61 -4.24 13.69
N HIS A 160 -22.86 -4.55 13.38
CA HIS A 160 -23.26 -5.71 12.58
C HIS A 160 -23.37 -5.40 11.08
N ALA A 161 -23.38 -4.12 10.69
CA ALA A 161 -23.51 -3.71 9.30
C ALA A 161 -22.25 -4.05 8.49
N ALA A 162 -22.43 -4.47 7.23
CA ALA A 162 -21.31 -4.77 6.33
C ALA A 162 -20.60 -3.50 5.81
N ALA A 163 -21.29 -2.37 5.83
CA ALA A 163 -20.82 -1.07 5.38
C ALA A 163 -21.02 -0.01 6.48
N LEU A 164 -20.44 1.18 6.28
CA LEU A 164 -20.68 2.34 7.14
C LEU A 164 -22.13 2.81 7.00
N GLU A 165 -22.77 3.04 8.13
CA GLU A 165 -24.10 3.62 8.24
C GLU A 165 -24.00 5.15 8.36
N GLU A 166 -25.11 5.84 8.10
CA GLU A 166 -25.19 7.30 8.20
C GLU A 166 -24.69 7.82 9.56
N GLY A 167 -23.83 8.84 9.54
CA GLY A 167 -23.25 9.47 10.73
C GLY A 167 -22.01 8.77 11.31
N GLU A 168 -21.66 7.54 10.90
CA GLU A 168 -20.46 6.87 11.42
C GLU A 168 -19.15 7.54 10.98
N SER A 169 -19.09 8.12 9.77
CA SER A 169 -17.91 8.86 9.30
C SER A 169 -17.70 10.13 10.11
N GLN A 170 -18.76 10.90 10.35
CA GLN A 170 -18.69 12.13 11.15
C GLN A 170 -18.29 11.82 12.60
N ALA A 171 -18.92 10.82 13.23
CA ALA A 171 -18.58 10.43 14.60
C ALA A 171 -17.12 10.00 14.75
N TRP A 172 -16.55 9.36 13.71
CA TRP A 172 -15.12 9.07 13.68
C TRP A 172 -14.25 10.32 13.55
N GLU A 173 -14.62 11.25 12.67
CA GLU A 173 -13.86 12.50 12.49
C GLU A 173 -13.86 13.33 13.76
N ASP A 174 -15.01 13.48 14.42
CA ASP A 174 -15.13 14.19 15.69
C ASP A 174 -14.25 13.56 16.79
N LEU A 175 -14.26 12.22 16.87
CA LEU A 175 -13.43 11.48 17.82
C LEU A 175 -11.94 11.59 17.49
N ARG A 176 -11.58 11.49 16.20
CA ARG A 176 -10.19 11.67 15.74
C ARG A 176 -9.67 13.04 16.14
N ASP A 177 -10.43 14.09 15.89
CA ASP A 177 -10.02 15.47 16.18
C ASP A 177 -9.77 15.68 17.68
N CYS A 178 -10.42 14.91 18.55
CA CYS A 178 -10.19 14.91 19.99
C CYS A 178 -8.87 14.24 20.43
N VAL A 179 -8.36 13.27 19.68
CA VAL A 179 -7.23 12.43 20.12
C VAL A 179 -5.99 12.47 19.21
N GLU A 180 -6.11 12.94 17.96
CA GLU A 180 -5.06 12.84 16.94
C GLU A 180 -3.75 13.49 17.37
N ALA A 181 -3.81 14.67 17.98
CA ALA A 181 -2.63 15.40 18.44
C ALA A 181 -1.82 14.66 19.52
N GLU A 182 -2.46 13.75 20.26
CA GLU A 182 -1.88 13.02 21.40
C GLU A 182 -2.06 11.49 21.24
N ALA A 183 -2.28 11.02 20.01
CA ALA A 183 -2.65 9.64 19.74
C ALA A 183 -1.58 8.65 20.22
N ASP A 184 -0.31 9.02 20.18
CA ASP A 184 0.81 8.22 20.68
C ASP A 184 0.76 8.03 22.21
N LEU A 185 0.35 9.07 22.97
CA LEU A 185 0.22 9.02 24.42
C LEU A 185 -0.98 8.18 24.86
N TRP A 186 -2.14 8.38 24.22
CA TRP A 186 -3.34 7.58 24.49
C TRP A 186 -3.14 6.10 24.09
N SER A 187 -2.53 5.82 22.93
CA SER A 187 -2.15 4.45 22.53
C SER A 187 -1.19 3.82 23.54
N ARG A 188 -0.15 4.55 23.95
CA ARG A 188 0.81 4.07 24.96
C ARG A 188 0.14 3.81 26.31
N ALA A 189 -0.81 4.65 26.70
CA ALA A 189 -1.57 4.50 27.93
C ALA A 189 -2.37 3.18 27.95
N VAL A 190 -3.14 2.90 26.89
CA VAL A 190 -3.92 1.66 26.83
C VAL A 190 -3.03 0.42 26.75
N ARG A 191 -1.88 0.50 26.07
CA ARG A 191 -0.87 -0.56 26.05
C ARG A 191 -0.26 -0.83 27.42
N ARG A 192 -0.40 0.08 28.39
CA ARG A 192 0.15 0.02 29.76
C ARG A 192 -0.93 0.01 30.85
N ALA A 193 -2.08 -0.63 30.58
CA ALA A 193 -3.21 -0.71 31.52
C ALA A 193 -2.81 -1.21 32.92
N GLY A 194 -1.79 -2.07 33.02
CA GLY A 194 -1.25 -2.60 34.27
C GLY A 194 -0.77 -1.55 35.26
N LEU A 195 -0.33 -0.37 34.77
CA LEU A 195 0.11 0.73 35.63
C LEU A 195 -1.05 1.35 36.45
N PHE A 196 -2.30 1.15 36.01
CA PHE A 196 -3.47 1.89 36.49
C PHE A 196 -4.51 1.01 37.22
N LEU A 197 -4.21 -0.28 37.42
CA LEU A 197 -5.12 -1.23 38.07
C LEU A 197 -5.37 -0.94 39.56
N VAL A 198 -4.43 -0.23 40.20
CA VAL A 198 -4.52 0.15 41.63
C VAL A 198 -5.03 1.58 41.78
N ASP A 199 -4.58 2.49 40.92
CA ASP A 199 -4.96 3.90 40.95
C ASP A 199 -5.22 4.36 39.51
N THR A 200 -6.50 4.59 39.20
CA THR A 200 -6.94 4.93 37.84
C THR A 200 -6.87 6.45 37.64
N PRO A 201 -6.08 6.94 36.67
CA PRO A 201 -5.95 8.37 36.42
C PRO A 201 -7.25 9.08 36.09
N HIS A 202 -7.33 10.36 36.45
CA HIS A 202 -8.49 11.22 36.19
C HIS A 202 -8.50 11.80 34.77
N TRP A 203 -8.28 10.97 33.76
CA TRP A 203 -8.22 11.40 32.35
C TRP A 203 -9.56 11.84 31.75
N LYS A 204 -10.62 11.93 32.56
CA LYS A 204 -11.86 12.60 32.20
C LYS A 204 -11.69 14.10 31.98
N VAL A 205 -10.69 14.72 32.64
CA VAL A 205 -10.50 16.18 32.65
C VAL A 205 -9.18 16.64 32.04
N HIS A 206 -8.25 15.71 31.76
CA HIS A 206 -7.00 15.98 31.05
C HIS A 206 -6.59 14.75 30.23
N ALA A 207 -5.68 14.92 29.27
CA ALA A 207 -5.09 13.80 28.54
C ALA A 207 -3.94 13.13 29.32
N PRO A 208 -3.54 11.89 28.98
CA PRO A 208 -2.37 11.24 29.55
C PRO A 208 -1.09 12.06 29.34
N SER A 209 -0.27 12.17 30.38
CA SER A 209 1.05 12.80 30.32
C SER A 209 2.20 11.79 30.23
N PRO A 210 3.36 12.15 29.65
CA PRO A 210 4.52 11.24 29.60
C PRO A 210 4.96 10.70 30.96
N ASP A 211 4.85 11.51 32.02
CA ASP A 211 5.27 11.15 33.38
C ASP A 211 4.40 10.02 33.97
N GLU A 212 3.08 10.09 33.76
CA GLU A 212 2.13 9.04 34.19
C GLU A 212 2.42 7.69 33.50
N LEU A 213 3.00 7.71 32.30
CA LEU A 213 3.26 6.51 31.50
C LEU A 213 4.62 5.88 31.73
N THR A 214 5.48 6.48 32.57
CA THR A 214 6.89 6.06 32.72
C THR A 214 7.01 4.66 33.35
N GLY A 215 6.22 4.39 34.39
CA GLY A 215 6.23 3.10 35.11
C GLY A 215 7.60 2.71 35.71
N PRO A 216 7.75 1.48 36.21
CA PRO A 216 8.98 1.04 36.86
C PRO A 216 10.08 0.66 35.85
N LYS A 217 11.30 1.22 36.00
CA LYS A 217 12.50 0.86 35.18
C LYS A 217 12.26 1.01 33.66
N PRO A 218 11.90 2.21 33.17
CA PRO A 218 11.54 2.45 31.77
C PRO A 218 12.61 2.03 30.75
N ASP A 219 13.90 2.16 31.08
CA ASP A 219 14.98 1.76 30.17
C ASP A 219 15.04 0.26 29.91
N ARG A 220 14.46 -0.56 30.80
CA ARG A 220 14.47 -2.03 30.68
C ARG A 220 13.34 -2.58 29.83
N ILE A 221 12.31 -1.80 29.53
CA ILE A 221 11.23 -2.22 28.62
C ILE A 221 11.51 -1.85 27.16
N ARG A 222 12.50 -1.00 26.90
CA ARG A 222 12.88 -0.58 25.55
C ARG A 222 13.44 -1.74 24.71
N PRO A 223 13.27 -1.67 23.37
CA PRO A 223 13.96 -2.55 22.43
C PRO A 223 15.47 -2.58 22.66
N VAL A 224 16.10 -3.73 22.43
CA VAL A 224 17.57 -3.85 22.42
C VAL A 224 18.05 -4.54 21.16
N THR A 225 19.18 -4.09 20.65
CA THR A 225 19.81 -4.54 19.40
C THR A 225 20.24 -6.01 19.42
N ARG A 226 20.42 -6.58 20.62
CA ARG A 226 20.69 -8.01 20.82
C ARG A 226 19.63 -8.59 21.74
N SER A 227 18.64 -9.24 21.13
CA SER A 227 17.74 -10.09 21.87
C SER A 227 18.29 -11.51 21.79
N ALA A 228 18.86 -12.02 22.89
CA ALA A 228 19.11 -13.45 22.97
C ALA A 228 17.76 -14.16 22.85
N TYR A 229 17.53 -14.84 21.73
CA TYR A 229 16.35 -15.65 21.51
C TYR A 229 16.18 -16.60 22.70
N ALA A 230 15.04 -16.52 23.39
CA ALA A 230 14.76 -17.37 24.55
C ALA A 230 13.81 -18.54 24.20
N HIS A 231 13.75 -18.95 22.92
CA HIS A 231 13.20 -20.24 22.49
C HIS A 231 14.19 -21.38 22.74
N GLY A 232 14.66 -21.56 23.98
CA GLY A 232 15.44 -22.75 24.35
C GLY A 232 16.71 -23.04 23.51
N GLY A 233 17.23 -22.08 22.73
CA GLY A 233 18.45 -22.23 21.93
C GLY A 233 18.29 -22.75 20.49
N VAL A 234 17.08 -22.88 19.93
CA VAL A 234 16.93 -23.32 18.52
C VAL A 234 16.87 -22.11 17.59
N ILE A 235 17.97 -21.87 16.88
CA ILE A 235 18.02 -20.96 15.73
C ILE A 235 17.40 -21.73 14.55
N ALA A 236 16.39 -21.17 13.88
CA ALA A 236 15.90 -21.77 12.63
C ALA A 236 17.06 -21.89 11.64
N SER A 237 17.17 -23.06 11.01
CA SER A 237 18.18 -23.28 9.98
C SER A 237 17.53 -23.82 8.71
N GLY A 238 18.03 -23.39 7.56
CA GLY A 238 17.43 -23.73 6.27
C GLY A 238 17.89 -22.83 5.12
N VAL A 239 17.50 -23.25 3.93
CA VAL A 239 17.76 -22.55 2.67
C VAL A 239 16.50 -21.85 2.21
N LEU A 240 16.62 -20.54 2.04
CA LEU A 240 15.59 -19.66 1.56
C LEU A 240 15.88 -19.30 0.10
N LYS A 241 14.91 -19.46 -0.78
CA LYS A 241 14.94 -18.90 -2.13
C LYS A 241 14.05 -17.66 -2.17
N VAL A 242 14.51 -16.55 -2.74
CA VAL A 242 13.70 -15.34 -2.89
C VAL A 242 13.53 -15.02 -4.38
N ARG A 243 12.28 -14.94 -4.86
CA ARG A 243 11.98 -14.71 -6.28
C ARG A 243 10.75 -13.82 -6.50
N PRO A 244 10.67 -13.12 -7.65
CA PRO A 244 9.44 -12.44 -8.06
C PRO A 244 8.38 -13.46 -8.52
N ALA A 245 7.10 -13.22 -8.21
CA ALA A 245 6.01 -14.11 -8.64
C ALA A 245 5.89 -14.18 -10.17
N ARG A 246 5.95 -13.02 -10.84
CA ARG A 246 5.80 -12.91 -12.30
C ARG A 246 7.11 -13.10 -13.09
N GLY A 247 8.20 -13.49 -12.43
CA GLY A 247 9.49 -13.61 -13.11
C GLY A 247 10.04 -12.29 -13.68
N ARG A 248 9.55 -11.14 -13.22
CA ARG A 248 10.05 -9.84 -13.67
C ARG A 248 10.95 -9.23 -12.60
N GLY A 249 12.14 -8.78 -13.01
CA GLY A 249 13.01 -7.97 -12.16
C GLY A 249 12.35 -6.66 -11.72
N GLY A 250 12.92 -5.99 -10.70
CA GLY A 250 12.44 -4.67 -10.25
C GLY A 250 11.31 -4.69 -9.21
N GLN A 251 10.96 -5.87 -8.67
CA GLN A 251 9.96 -6.00 -7.59
C GLN A 251 10.52 -5.77 -6.18
N GLY A 252 11.84 -5.66 -6.02
CA GLY A 252 12.50 -5.41 -4.73
C GLY A 252 13.00 -6.67 -4.00
N CYS A 253 13.19 -7.79 -4.71
CA CYS A 253 13.71 -9.05 -4.13
C CYS A 253 15.03 -8.84 -3.38
N THR A 254 16.01 -8.20 -4.00
CA THR A 254 17.31 -7.91 -3.36
C THR A 254 17.17 -7.05 -2.11
N THR A 255 16.23 -6.09 -2.11
CA THR A 255 15.92 -5.27 -0.94
C THR A 255 15.35 -6.11 0.19
N LEU A 256 14.40 -7.01 -0.12
CA LEU A 256 13.85 -7.95 0.86
C LEU A 256 14.94 -8.86 1.41
N VAL A 257 15.77 -9.45 0.54
CA VAL A 257 16.86 -10.35 0.91
C VAL A 257 17.79 -9.72 1.93
N LEU A 258 18.26 -8.50 1.68
CA LEU A 258 19.16 -7.79 2.58
C LEU A 258 18.46 -7.41 3.90
N ALA A 259 17.25 -6.87 3.83
CA ALA A 259 16.47 -6.54 5.03
C ALA A 259 16.21 -7.77 5.90
N LEU A 260 15.84 -8.90 5.28
CA LEU A 260 15.61 -10.18 5.93
C LEU A 260 16.88 -10.74 6.55
N ALA A 261 18.02 -10.67 5.85
CA ALA A 261 19.31 -11.09 6.40
C ALA A 261 19.70 -10.30 7.65
N GLY A 262 19.55 -8.97 7.60
CA GLY A 262 19.74 -8.08 8.75
C GLY A 262 18.85 -8.46 9.93
N ALA A 263 17.56 -8.69 9.68
CA ALA A 263 16.59 -9.09 10.69
C ALA A 263 16.89 -10.47 11.29
N LEU A 264 17.15 -11.50 10.48
CA LEU A 264 17.51 -12.84 10.96
C LEU A 264 18.80 -12.81 11.81
N ALA A 265 19.77 -11.99 11.43
CA ALA A 265 20.98 -11.81 12.22
C ALA A 265 20.74 -11.07 13.55
N GLN A 266 19.82 -10.10 13.58
CA GLN A 266 19.35 -9.47 14.84
C GLN A 266 18.65 -10.48 15.77
N LEU A 267 17.98 -11.47 15.19
CA LEU A 267 17.40 -12.61 15.91
C LEU A 267 18.45 -13.66 16.31
N GLY A 268 19.71 -13.49 15.89
CA GLY A 268 20.85 -14.28 16.33
C GLY A 268 21.31 -15.38 15.36
N ALA A 269 20.74 -15.47 14.15
CA ALA A 269 21.18 -16.43 13.14
C ALA A 269 22.49 -16.00 12.46
N ARG A 270 23.34 -16.96 12.10
CA ARG A 270 24.42 -16.75 11.13
C ARG A 270 23.81 -16.85 9.74
N VAL A 271 23.89 -15.77 8.97
CA VAL A 271 23.22 -15.68 7.68
C VAL A 271 24.26 -15.51 6.57
N VAL A 272 24.10 -16.25 5.48
CA VAL A 272 24.79 -15.98 4.23
C VAL A 272 23.80 -15.65 3.13
N VAL A 273 24.12 -14.64 2.33
CA VAL A 273 23.33 -14.26 1.17
C VAL A 273 24.14 -14.54 -0.09
N LEU A 274 23.55 -15.31 -1.00
CA LEU A 274 24.16 -15.72 -2.26
C LEU A 274 23.43 -15.03 -3.41
N GLY A 275 24.18 -14.19 -4.14
CA GLY A 275 23.77 -13.62 -5.41
C GLY A 275 24.38 -14.37 -6.59
N GLU A 276 23.95 -14.07 -7.82
CA GLU A 276 24.52 -14.66 -9.03
C GLU A 276 25.78 -13.93 -9.50
N GLU A 277 26.70 -14.69 -10.09
CA GLU A 277 27.87 -14.13 -10.77
C GLU A 277 27.44 -13.23 -11.94
N GLY A 278 28.03 -12.03 -12.01
CA GLY A 278 27.70 -11.03 -13.04
C GLY A 278 26.58 -10.04 -12.67
N ASP A 279 25.91 -10.19 -11.52
CA ASP A 279 24.94 -9.18 -11.07
C ASP A 279 25.68 -7.92 -10.56
N PRO A 280 25.51 -6.75 -11.20
CA PRO A 280 26.18 -5.51 -10.79
C PRO A 280 25.76 -5.01 -9.40
N THR A 281 24.65 -5.50 -8.84
CA THR A 281 24.21 -5.21 -7.47
C THR A 281 25.06 -5.96 -6.45
N TRP A 282 25.30 -7.24 -6.70
CA TRP A 282 26.10 -8.12 -5.84
C TRP A 282 27.60 -7.84 -5.96
N ASN A 283 28.08 -7.51 -7.16
CA ASN A 283 29.48 -7.10 -7.38
C ASN A 283 29.84 -5.81 -6.61
N ARG A 284 28.89 -4.87 -6.48
CA ARG A 284 29.06 -3.66 -5.66
C ARG A 284 29.02 -3.91 -4.15
N LEU A 285 28.33 -4.96 -3.72
CA LEU A 285 28.25 -5.40 -2.32
C LEU A 285 29.52 -6.11 -1.85
N ALA A 286 30.23 -6.78 -2.77
CA ALA A 286 31.41 -7.57 -2.45
C ALA A 286 32.72 -6.75 -2.38
N ASP A 287 32.74 -5.52 -2.93
CA ASP A 287 33.81 -4.50 -3.06
C ASP A 287 35.28 -4.95 -3.27
N THR A 288 35.60 -6.24 -3.34
CA THR A 288 36.96 -6.76 -3.44
C THR A 288 36.94 -8.23 -3.88
N GLY A 289 37.26 -8.51 -5.15
CA GLY A 289 37.94 -9.75 -5.57
C GLY A 289 37.42 -11.13 -5.10
N ALA A 290 36.14 -11.27 -4.75
CA ALA A 290 35.56 -12.54 -4.31
C ALA A 290 35.53 -13.53 -5.48
N THR A 291 36.45 -14.49 -5.48
CA THR A 291 36.39 -15.67 -6.35
C THR A 291 35.54 -16.74 -5.68
N GLY A 292 34.85 -17.56 -6.49
CA GLY A 292 33.86 -18.54 -6.03
C GLY A 292 34.31 -19.34 -4.80
N GLY A 293 33.47 -19.34 -3.75
CA GLY A 293 33.72 -20.04 -2.48
C GLY A 293 34.34 -19.20 -1.35
N SER A 294 34.58 -17.90 -1.56
CA SER A 294 34.98 -16.96 -0.50
C SER A 294 33.78 -16.19 0.06
N TRP A 295 33.69 -16.08 1.39
CA TRP A 295 32.64 -15.34 2.09
C TRP A 295 33.12 -13.93 2.45
N HIS A 296 32.35 -12.91 2.11
CA HIS A 296 32.61 -11.55 2.57
C HIS A 296 31.77 -11.27 3.82
N GLU A 297 32.40 -11.23 4.99
CA GLU A 297 31.71 -10.88 6.23
C GLU A 297 31.42 -9.37 6.25
N ILE A 298 30.14 -9.02 6.33
CA ILE A 298 29.68 -7.66 6.57
C ILE A 298 29.50 -7.51 8.07
N GLU A 299 30.28 -6.62 8.67
CA GLU A 299 30.05 -6.24 10.06
C GLU A 299 28.78 -5.39 10.16
N VAL A 300 27.75 -5.96 10.78
CA VAL A 300 26.49 -5.28 11.06
C VAL A 300 26.36 -5.14 12.58
N LEU A 301 25.77 -4.03 13.04
CA LEU A 301 25.51 -3.78 14.47
C LEU A 301 26.78 -3.68 15.34
N GLY A 302 27.86 -3.10 14.83
CA GLY A 302 29.11 -2.93 15.58
C GLY A 302 29.91 -4.23 15.76
N GLY A 303 29.96 -5.08 14.72
CA GLY A 303 30.79 -6.29 14.66
C GLY A 303 30.19 -7.53 15.34
N GLN A 304 28.91 -7.49 15.73
CA GLN A 304 28.29 -8.54 16.55
C GLN A 304 27.37 -9.49 15.77
N ALA A 305 26.91 -9.11 14.58
CA ALA A 305 26.12 -9.96 13.68
C ALA A 305 27.00 -10.47 12.53
N ARG A 306 26.97 -11.78 12.27
CA ARG A 306 27.69 -12.42 11.17
C ARG A 306 26.76 -12.59 9.98
N ILE A 307 26.79 -11.60 9.10
CA ILE A 307 26.19 -11.71 7.77
C ILE A 307 27.33 -11.85 6.78
N ALA A 308 27.30 -12.91 6.00
CA ALA A 308 28.21 -13.07 4.88
C ALA A 308 27.48 -12.83 3.56
N THR A 309 28.17 -12.28 2.57
CA THR A 309 27.72 -12.30 1.18
C THR A 309 28.66 -13.16 0.36
N GLY A 310 28.10 -13.78 -0.67
CA GLY A 310 28.83 -14.62 -1.61
C GLY A 310 28.21 -14.52 -2.99
N VAL A 311 29.01 -14.88 -3.99
CA VAL A 311 28.57 -14.99 -5.37
C VAL A 311 28.54 -16.47 -5.73
N MET A 312 27.43 -16.90 -6.32
CA MET A 312 27.26 -18.26 -6.82
C MET A 312 27.76 -18.33 -8.27
N PRO A 313 28.89 -19.01 -8.53
CA PRO A 313 29.45 -19.11 -9.88
C PRO A 313 28.58 -19.94 -10.82
N GLU A 314 28.74 -19.79 -12.12
CA GLU A 314 28.03 -20.65 -13.10
C GLU A 314 28.44 -22.13 -12.97
N GLY A 315 29.72 -22.40 -12.72
CA GLY A 315 30.26 -23.74 -12.45
C GLY A 315 30.56 -23.95 -10.96
N GLY A 316 30.30 -25.15 -10.41
CA GLY A 316 30.60 -25.46 -8.99
C GLY A 316 29.53 -25.01 -7.98
N ARG A 317 28.32 -24.67 -8.45
CA ARG A 317 27.17 -24.22 -7.62
C ARG A 317 26.88 -25.13 -6.43
N ALA A 318 26.92 -26.45 -6.63
CA ALA A 318 26.63 -27.43 -5.58
C ALA A 318 27.67 -27.39 -4.45
N GLU A 319 28.94 -27.10 -4.75
CA GLU A 319 30.02 -27.05 -3.75
C GLU A 319 29.90 -25.80 -2.88
N VAL A 320 29.68 -24.63 -3.51
CA VAL A 320 29.44 -23.36 -2.79
C VAL A 320 28.19 -23.46 -1.92
N PHE A 321 27.14 -24.09 -2.44
CA PHE A 321 25.89 -24.28 -1.71
C PHE A 321 26.03 -25.24 -0.51
N ALA A 322 26.74 -26.36 -0.68
CA ALA A 322 27.05 -27.26 0.43
C ALA A 322 27.89 -26.58 1.51
N ALA A 323 28.94 -25.84 1.10
CA ALA A 323 29.78 -25.07 2.03
C ALA A 323 28.99 -24.00 2.80
N ALA A 324 28.00 -23.37 2.16
CA ALA A 324 27.11 -22.40 2.80
C ALA A 324 26.24 -23.07 3.88
N ARG A 325 25.64 -24.22 3.57
CA ARG A 325 24.81 -24.99 4.53
C ARG A 325 25.59 -25.46 5.76
N ASP A 326 26.87 -25.78 5.59
CA ASP A 326 27.72 -26.21 6.71
C ASP A 326 28.17 -25.04 7.60
N ALA A 327 28.39 -23.86 7.01
CA ALA A 327 28.96 -22.71 7.71
C ALA A 327 27.93 -21.78 8.37
N PHE A 328 26.69 -21.75 7.87
CA PHE A 328 25.66 -20.78 8.28
C PHE A 328 24.37 -21.47 8.72
N ASP A 329 23.60 -20.79 9.56
CA ASP A 329 22.30 -21.30 10.00
C ASP A 329 21.26 -21.09 8.90
N ILE A 330 21.27 -19.91 8.26
CA ILE A 330 20.38 -19.57 7.15
C ILE A 330 21.18 -19.22 5.89
N VAL A 331 20.81 -19.82 4.77
CA VAL A 331 21.33 -19.50 3.43
C VAL A 331 20.21 -18.85 2.62
N ILE A 332 20.41 -17.63 2.12
CA ILE A 332 19.42 -16.92 1.29
C ILE A 332 19.92 -16.83 -0.14
N LEU A 333 19.11 -17.31 -1.09
CA LEU A 333 19.38 -17.25 -2.53
C LEU A 333 18.57 -16.11 -3.16
N ASP A 334 19.24 -15.07 -3.67
CA ASP A 334 18.57 -14.00 -4.43
C ASP A 334 18.39 -14.43 -5.90
N SER A 335 17.14 -14.74 -6.30
CA SER A 335 16.80 -15.25 -7.63
C SER A 335 16.14 -14.18 -8.53
N ALA A 336 16.45 -12.90 -8.33
CA ALA A 336 15.73 -11.78 -8.95
C ALA A 336 15.88 -11.64 -10.49
N ARG A 337 16.91 -12.22 -11.12
CA ARG A 337 17.21 -11.98 -12.55
C ARG A 337 17.39 -13.23 -13.43
N ILE A 338 18.04 -14.33 -13.00
CA ILE A 338 18.43 -15.39 -13.97
C ILE A 338 18.09 -16.83 -13.53
N LEU A 339 17.86 -17.12 -12.24
CA LEU A 339 17.36 -18.44 -11.78
C LEU A 339 15.90 -18.78 -12.17
N MET A 340 15.31 -18.08 -13.13
CA MET A 340 13.93 -18.27 -13.59
C MET A 340 13.63 -19.61 -14.27
N GLY A 341 14.63 -20.47 -14.47
CA GLY A 341 14.44 -21.79 -15.06
C GLY A 341 15.44 -22.87 -14.65
N ALA A 342 16.44 -22.54 -13.83
CA ALA A 342 17.39 -23.54 -13.32
C ALA A 342 16.95 -23.98 -11.92
N PRO A 343 16.78 -25.29 -11.65
CA PRO A 343 16.53 -25.76 -10.29
C PRO A 343 17.69 -25.31 -9.40
N ALA A 344 17.37 -24.87 -8.19
CA ALA A 344 18.40 -24.55 -7.20
C ALA A 344 19.30 -25.79 -7.02
N PRO A 345 20.62 -25.63 -6.83
CA PRO A 345 21.54 -26.74 -6.65
C PRO A 345 21.33 -27.40 -5.27
N GLY A 346 20.23 -28.15 -5.10
CA GLY A 346 19.86 -28.84 -3.86
C GLY A 346 18.46 -28.46 -3.35
N ALA A 347 18.00 -29.15 -2.31
CA ALA A 347 16.68 -28.91 -1.72
C ALA A 347 16.62 -27.51 -1.09
N VAL A 348 15.70 -26.68 -1.57
CA VAL A 348 15.27 -25.43 -0.93
C VAL A 348 14.26 -25.81 0.14
N ASP A 349 14.39 -25.23 1.34
CA ASP A 349 13.48 -25.53 2.44
C ASP A 349 12.27 -24.58 2.39
N LEU A 350 12.46 -23.32 1.96
CA LEU A 350 11.39 -22.32 1.85
C LEU A 350 11.58 -21.38 0.64
N ASP A 351 10.53 -21.23 -0.17
CA ASP A 351 10.45 -20.29 -1.28
C ASP A 351 9.67 -19.03 -0.87
N LEU A 352 10.33 -17.87 -0.84
CA LEU A 352 9.74 -16.57 -0.58
C LEU A 352 9.43 -15.90 -1.92
N VAL A 353 8.15 -15.80 -2.22
CA VAL A 353 7.68 -15.32 -3.51
C VAL A 353 7.10 -13.92 -3.35
N LEU A 354 7.72 -12.93 -4.00
CA LEU A 354 7.24 -11.55 -3.97
C LEU A 354 6.05 -11.38 -4.92
N CYS A 355 4.88 -11.12 -4.36
CA CYS A 355 3.64 -10.86 -5.09
C CYS A 355 3.36 -9.36 -5.16
N ASP A 356 2.56 -8.94 -6.14
CA ASP A 356 2.03 -7.58 -6.20
C ASP A 356 1.17 -7.26 -4.95
N GLY A 357 1.48 -6.14 -4.30
CA GLY A 357 0.76 -5.63 -3.13
C GLY A 357 -0.42 -4.72 -3.49
N SER A 358 -0.93 -4.78 -4.73
CA SER A 358 -2.00 -3.92 -5.23
C SER A 358 -3.22 -3.90 -4.31
N GLU A 359 -3.61 -2.69 -3.96
CA GLU A 359 -4.75 -2.34 -3.13
C GLU A 359 -6.08 -2.90 -3.67
N ASN A 360 -6.28 -2.79 -4.99
CA ASN A 360 -7.50 -3.26 -5.66
C ASN A 360 -7.73 -4.78 -5.55
N ARG A 361 -6.70 -5.54 -5.13
CA ARG A 361 -6.86 -6.96 -4.83
C ARG A 361 -7.65 -7.16 -3.54
N TRP A 362 -7.39 -6.34 -2.52
CA TRP A 362 -7.95 -6.49 -1.18
C TRP A 362 -9.31 -5.83 -1.03
N PHE A 363 -9.56 -4.81 -1.84
CA PHE A 363 -10.79 -4.04 -1.78
C PHE A 363 -11.21 -3.54 -3.14
N ARG A 364 -12.52 -3.32 -3.26
CA ARG A 364 -13.11 -2.53 -4.33
C ARG A 364 -13.67 -1.25 -3.73
N MET A 365 -13.51 -0.15 -4.46
CA MET A 365 -14.18 1.10 -4.12
C MET A 365 -15.57 1.09 -4.76
N GLU A 366 -16.60 1.17 -3.93
CA GLU A 366 -17.96 1.47 -4.34
C GLU A 366 -18.19 2.97 -4.15
N THR A 367 -18.53 3.67 -5.22
CA THR A 367 -18.93 5.08 -5.13
C THR A 367 -20.45 5.12 -4.96
N VAL A 368 -20.90 5.62 -3.82
CA VAL A 368 -22.31 5.87 -3.55
C VAL A 368 -22.58 7.35 -3.74
N ASP A 369 -23.25 7.66 -4.84
CA ASP A 369 -23.62 9.02 -5.19
C ASP A 369 -24.99 9.36 -4.59
N ARG A 370 -25.00 10.17 -3.53
CA ARG A 370 -26.23 10.67 -2.89
C ARG A 370 -26.65 12.05 -3.39
N ARG A 371 -25.97 12.60 -4.40
CA ARG A 371 -26.31 13.90 -4.95
C ARG A 371 -27.71 13.85 -5.58
N PRO A 372 -28.42 14.99 -5.70
CA PRO A 372 -29.68 15.03 -6.44
C PRO A 372 -29.52 14.46 -7.85
N HIS A 373 -30.54 13.76 -8.36
CA HIS A 373 -30.47 13.04 -9.64
C HIS A 373 -30.02 13.92 -10.82
N TRP A 374 -30.38 15.20 -10.82
CA TRP A 374 -29.94 16.17 -11.83
C TRP A 374 -28.44 16.50 -11.75
N VAL A 375 -27.85 16.53 -10.55
CA VAL A 375 -26.39 16.74 -10.37
C VAL A 375 -25.63 15.52 -10.86
N GLN A 376 -26.14 14.32 -10.58
CA GLN A 376 -25.53 13.07 -11.06
C GLN A 376 -25.54 13.03 -12.60
N PHE A 377 -26.64 13.45 -13.22
CA PHE A 377 -26.77 13.57 -14.67
C PHE A 377 -25.77 14.56 -15.26
N VAL A 378 -25.63 15.75 -14.66
CA VAL A 378 -24.65 16.76 -15.11
C VAL A 378 -23.21 16.24 -15.00
N SER A 379 -22.84 15.61 -13.88
CA SER A 379 -21.51 14.99 -13.77
C SER A 379 -21.30 13.80 -14.70
N TRP A 380 -22.37 13.09 -15.07
CA TRP A 380 -22.31 12.05 -16.10
C TRP A 380 -22.06 12.69 -17.48
N LEU A 381 -22.75 13.79 -17.82
CA LEU A 381 -22.50 14.55 -19.04
C LEU A 381 -21.05 15.05 -19.11
N ASP A 382 -20.52 15.60 -18.03
CA ASP A 382 -19.12 16.04 -17.96
C ASP A 382 -18.16 14.90 -18.33
N ARG A 383 -18.30 13.74 -17.68
CA ARG A 383 -17.44 12.58 -17.92
C ARG A 383 -17.59 12.02 -19.34
N GLU A 384 -18.82 11.93 -19.84
CA GLU A 384 -19.05 11.40 -21.19
C GLU A 384 -18.56 12.37 -22.26
N MET A 385 -18.68 13.68 -22.05
CA MET A 385 -18.13 14.69 -22.94
C MET A 385 -16.61 14.69 -22.91
N GLU A 386 -15.98 14.61 -21.73
CA GLU A 386 -14.53 14.42 -21.60
C GLU A 386 -14.09 13.14 -22.32
N ARG A 387 -14.81 12.03 -22.13
CA ARG A 387 -14.49 10.78 -22.82
C ARG A 387 -14.64 10.93 -24.33
N VAL A 388 -15.68 11.57 -24.83
CA VAL A 388 -15.84 11.79 -26.28
C VAL A 388 -14.73 12.71 -26.81
N GLU A 389 -14.33 13.73 -26.06
CA GLU A 389 -13.23 14.62 -26.43
C GLU A 389 -11.86 13.92 -26.43
N LEU A 390 -11.63 12.98 -25.49
CA LEU A 390 -10.41 12.18 -25.38
C LEU A 390 -10.36 11.00 -26.36
N ASP A 391 -11.48 10.28 -26.52
CA ASP A 391 -11.59 9.06 -27.33
C ASP A 391 -12.03 9.34 -28.77
N THR A 392 -12.08 10.59 -29.26
CA THR A 392 -12.39 10.84 -30.69
C THR A 392 -11.26 10.26 -31.54
N PRO A 393 -11.42 9.07 -32.13
CA PRO A 393 -10.38 8.50 -32.98
C PRO A 393 -10.36 9.35 -34.25
N ILE A 394 -9.19 9.48 -34.87
CA ILE A 394 -9.18 9.97 -36.24
C ILE A 394 -10.00 8.96 -37.05
N PRO A 395 -11.07 9.37 -37.75
CA PRO A 395 -11.88 8.45 -38.53
C PRO A 395 -11.00 7.63 -39.47
N GLU A 396 -11.25 6.32 -39.63
CA GLU A 396 -10.44 5.46 -40.52
C GLU A 396 -10.46 5.96 -41.98
N ASP A 397 -11.49 6.73 -42.34
CA ASP A 397 -11.70 7.39 -43.63
C ASP A 397 -11.16 8.82 -43.70
N ALA A 398 -10.48 9.31 -42.66
CA ALA A 398 -9.85 10.63 -42.65
C ALA A 398 -8.84 10.77 -43.80
N ALA A 399 -8.84 11.95 -44.41
CA ALA A 399 -7.91 12.23 -45.50
C ALA A 399 -6.47 12.01 -45.02
N THR A 400 -5.61 11.46 -45.86
CA THR A 400 -4.19 11.19 -45.55
C THR A 400 -3.49 12.37 -44.88
N LEU A 401 -3.86 13.60 -45.25
CA LEU A 401 -3.35 14.84 -44.67
C LEU A 401 -3.73 15.04 -43.18
N GLU A 402 -4.93 14.67 -42.76
CA GLU A 402 -5.38 14.79 -41.37
C GLU A 402 -4.65 13.80 -40.46
N ARG A 403 -4.45 12.56 -40.92
CA ARG A 403 -3.64 11.56 -40.21
C ARG A 403 -2.19 11.99 -40.05
N LEU A 404 -1.61 12.56 -41.11
CA LEU A 404 -0.24 13.09 -41.07
C LEU A 404 -0.09 14.22 -40.05
N PHE A 405 -1.06 15.13 -39.94
CA PHE A 405 -0.97 16.24 -38.99
C PHE A 405 -1.04 15.75 -37.54
N ALA A 406 -1.98 14.86 -37.24
CA ALA A 406 -2.15 14.32 -35.88
C ALA A 406 -0.96 13.44 -35.45
N GLY A 407 -0.46 12.56 -36.33
CA GLY A 407 0.72 11.75 -36.03
C GLY A 407 1.96 12.61 -35.78
N LEU A 408 2.15 13.69 -36.55
CA LEU A 408 3.25 14.62 -36.32
C LEU A 408 3.09 15.44 -35.02
N ASP A 409 1.86 15.78 -34.63
CA ASP A 409 1.60 16.49 -33.36
C ASP A 409 1.94 15.61 -32.14
N ALA A 410 1.48 14.35 -32.13
CA ALA A 410 1.76 13.39 -31.08
C ALA A 410 3.27 13.09 -30.95
N GLU A 411 3.94 12.91 -32.09
CA GLU A 411 5.37 12.62 -32.10
C GLU A 411 6.24 13.83 -31.75
N PHE A 412 5.83 15.04 -32.16
CA PHE A 412 6.54 16.26 -31.77
C PHE A 412 6.53 16.45 -30.25
N TYR A 413 5.46 16.03 -29.59
CA TYR A 413 5.37 16.06 -28.13
C TYR A 413 6.41 15.13 -27.47
N SER A 414 6.50 13.88 -27.92
CA SER A 414 7.53 12.91 -27.49
C SER A 414 8.95 13.44 -27.75
N TYR A 415 9.17 14.07 -28.91
CA TYR A 415 10.44 14.71 -29.28
C TYR A 415 10.85 15.82 -28.30
N VAL A 416 9.91 16.66 -27.84
CA VAL A 416 10.24 17.74 -26.91
C VAL A 416 10.35 17.26 -25.46
N GLN A 417 9.52 16.30 -25.01
CA GLN A 417 9.71 15.69 -23.69
C GLN A 417 11.10 15.06 -23.56
N GLY A 418 11.55 14.32 -24.59
CA GLY A 418 12.90 13.74 -24.62
C GLY A 418 14.02 14.78 -24.49
N ARG A 419 13.80 16.02 -24.97
CA ARG A 419 14.75 17.14 -24.84
C ARG A 419 14.74 17.78 -23.45
N ALA A 420 13.58 17.86 -22.78
CA ALA A 420 13.45 18.48 -21.46
C ALA A 420 14.10 17.66 -20.33
N PHE A 421 14.23 16.34 -20.50
CA PHE A 421 14.90 15.46 -19.53
C PHE A 421 16.43 15.43 -19.65
N ASP A 422 17.01 16.05 -20.69
CA ASP A 422 18.43 15.89 -21.07
C ASP A 422 19.25 17.19 -20.86
N ASP A 423 18.91 17.97 -19.83
CA ASP A 423 19.44 19.31 -19.53
C ASP A 423 20.96 19.35 -19.20
N ASP A 424 21.63 18.21 -19.10
CA ASP A 424 23.04 18.10 -18.66
C ASP A 424 24.03 17.59 -19.74
N ARG A 425 23.65 17.53 -21.02
CA ARG A 425 24.58 17.17 -22.12
C ARG A 425 24.54 18.13 -23.31
N PRO A 426 25.70 18.54 -23.87
CA PRO A 426 25.73 19.35 -25.07
C PRO A 426 25.21 18.54 -26.27
N ALA A 427 24.27 19.14 -27.01
CA ALA A 427 23.59 18.66 -28.21
C ALA A 427 24.39 17.67 -29.07
N ALA A 428 24.25 16.37 -28.79
CA ALA A 428 24.47 15.35 -29.81
C ALA A 428 23.22 15.32 -30.72
N PRO A 429 23.36 15.06 -32.03
CA PRO A 429 22.19 14.81 -32.89
C PRO A 429 21.48 13.59 -32.32
N VAL A 430 20.26 13.79 -31.82
CA VAL A 430 19.53 12.77 -31.04
C VAL A 430 19.07 11.61 -31.92
N TYR A 431 19.05 11.77 -33.26
CA TYR A 431 18.58 10.70 -34.14
C TYR A 431 19.41 10.47 -35.41
N ASP A 432 19.47 9.21 -35.85
CA ASP A 432 20.01 8.77 -37.16
C ASP A 432 18.92 8.44 -38.19
N ALA A 433 19.31 8.02 -39.40
CA ALA A 433 18.37 7.75 -40.50
C ALA A 433 17.51 6.49 -40.26
N ASP A 434 17.95 5.56 -39.41
CA ASP A 434 17.23 4.32 -39.10
C ASP A 434 16.11 4.59 -38.07
N GLU A 435 16.29 5.60 -37.22
CA GLU A 435 15.26 6.06 -36.26
C GLU A 435 14.13 6.86 -36.93
N ALA A 436 14.36 7.49 -38.08
CA ALA A 436 13.29 8.08 -38.89
C ALA A 436 12.33 7.00 -39.42
N GLU A 437 12.81 5.81 -39.77
CA GLU A 437 11.96 4.70 -40.23
C GLU A 437 11.07 4.14 -39.11
N PHE A 438 11.60 4.05 -37.88
CA PHE A 438 10.86 3.67 -36.67
C PHE A 438 9.77 4.70 -36.33
N PHE A 439 10.12 5.99 -36.36
CA PHE A 439 9.21 7.12 -36.15
C PHE A 439 7.99 7.10 -37.08
N TRP A 440 8.21 6.84 -38.37
CA TRP A 440 7.10 6.74 -39.32
C TRP A 440 6.27 5.45 -39.17
N GLY A 441 6.77 4.45 -38.43
CA GLY A 441 5.99 3.30 -37.96
C GLY A 441 4.94 3.73 -36.94
N ASP A 442 5.33 4.56 -35.99
CA ASP A 442 4.44 5.10 -34.94
C ASP A 442 3.41 6.10 -35.52
N VAL A 443 3.79 6.94 -36.49
CA VAL A 443 2.85 7.82 -37.23
C VAL A 443 1.77 7.04 -37.99
N ALA A 444 2.06 5.79 -38.41
CA ALA A 444 1.09 4.93 -39.08
C ALA A 444 0.14 4.20 -38.10
N GLU A 445 0.53 4.07 -36.83
CA GLU A 445 -0.21 3.41 -35.75
C GLU A 445 -0.85 4.39 -34.74
N ALA A 446 -0.61 5.70 -34.90
CA ALA A 446 -1.03 6.74 -33.96
C ALA A 446 -2.55 6.76 -33.74
N ASN A 447 -2.96 6.24 -32.59
CA ASN A 447 -4.23 6.55 -31.93
C ASN A 447 -3.93 7.62 -30.88
N GLY A 448 -4.74 8.69 -30.85
CA GLY A 448 -4.45 9.94 -30.14
C GLY A 448 -3.76 9.79 -28.78
N THR A 449 -2.64 10.51 -28.60
CA THR A 449 -1.89 10.56 -27.34
C THR A 449 -2.32 11.77 -26.51
N GLU A 450 -2.32 11.60 -25.19
CA GLU A 450 -2.54 12.65 -24.18
C GLU A 450 -1.38 13.66 -24.21
N LEU A 451 -1.69 14.96 -24.34
CA LEU A 451 -0.71 16.04 -24.17
C LEU A 451 -0.74 16.49 -22.71
N ASP A 452 0.08 15.89 -21.84
CA ASP A 452 0.27 16.36 -20.47
C ASP A 452 0.93 17.76 -20.43
N ASP A 453 0.55 18.56 -19.43
CA ASP A 453 0.98 19.94 -19.14
C ASP A 453 2.49 20.20 -19.36
N LEU A 454 2.85 20.61 -20.57
CA LEU A 454 4.09 21.35 -20.79
C LEU A 454 3.85 22.77 -20.32
N ASP A 455 4.72 23.31 -19.48
CA ASP A 455 4.65 24.71 -19.05
C ASP A 455 4.85 25.63 -20.28
N LEU A 456 3.75 26.05 -20.88
CA LEU A 456 3.70 26.74 -22.18
C LEU A 456 4.14 28.21 -22.11
N GLU A 457 4.38 28.75 -20.90
CA GLU A 457 4.54 30.19 -20.71
C GLU A 457 5.88 30.77 -21.22
N ASP A 458 6.95 29.98 -21.44
CA ASP A 458 8.30 30.56 -21.58
C ASP A 458 9.13 30.20 -22.85
N GLY A 459 8.58 29.45 -23.81
CA GLY A 459 9.43 28.85 -24.88
C GLY A 459 9.39 29.49 -26.27
N GLY A 460 8.81 30.68 -26.48
CA GLY A 460 8.43 31.21 -27.81
C GLY A 460 9.43 30.98 -28.97
N GLU A 461 10.68 31.43 -28.83
CA GLU A 461 11.73 31.25 -29.86
C GLU A 461 12.29 29.81 -29.90
N THR A 462 12.37 29.15 -28.74
CA THR A 462 12.86 27.78 -28.57
C THR A 462 11.94 26.76 -29.26
N TRP A 463 10.62 26.91 -29.12
CA TRP A 463 9.62 26.05 -29.76
C TRP A 463 9.62 26.17 -31.29
N GLN A 464 9.84 27.37 -31.84
CA GLN A 464 9.95 27.54 -33.29
C GLN A 464 11.20 26.85 -33.84
N HIS A 465 12.32 26.94 -33.12
CA HIS A 465 13.55 26.21 -33.47
C HIS A 465 13.34 24.70 -33.45
N HIS A 466 12.69 24.16 -32.41
CA HIS A 466 12.40 22.73 -32.31
C HIS A 466 11.46 22.24 -33.41
N ARG A 467 10.38 22.98 -33.73
CA ARG A 467 9.48 22.61 -34.85
C ARG A 467 10.21 22.57 -36.19
N ALA A 468 11.08 23.54 -36.45
CA ALA A 468 11.85 23.60 -37.69
C ALA A 468 12.87 22.45 -37.76
N ALA A 469 13.57 22.15 -36.66
CA ALA A 469 14.52 21.05 -36.58
C ALA A 469 13.83 19.68 -36.75
N PHE A 470 12.65 19.52 -36.14
CA PHE A 470 11.84 18.30 -36.24
C PHE A 470 11.34 18.05 -37.66
N LEU A 471 10.77 19.05 -38.34
CA LEU A 471 10.37 18.89 -39.74
C LEU A 471 11.56 18.64 -40.67
N ALA A 472 12.69 19.30 -40.43
CA ALA A 472 13.89 19.10 -41.25
C ALA A 472 14.46 17.69 -41.11
N PHE A 473 14.37 17.10 -39.91
CA PHE A 473 14.75 15.70 -39.66
C PHE A 473 13.88 14.71 -40.46
N LEU A 474 12.58 14.99 -40.60
CA LEU A 474 11.63 14.12 -41.29
C LEU A 474 11.52 14.37 -42.80
N ASP A 475 12.15 15.42 -43.34
CA ASP A 475 11.86 15.94 -44.69
C ASP A 475 12.13 14.92 -45.81
N ASP A 476 13.28 14.24 -45.77
CA ASP A 476 13.66 13.27 -46.81
C ASP A 476 12.72 12.05 -46.82
N GLU A 477 12.38 11.53 -45.65
CA GLU A 477 11.55 10.34 -45.51
C GLU A 477 10.06 10.64 -45.72
N GLY A 478 9.58 11.81 -45.26
CA GLY A 478 8.24 12.31 -45.52
C GLY A 478 7.99 12.56 -47.02
N ALA A 479 8.96 13.16 -47.73
CA ALA A 479 8.88 13.35 -49.17
C ALA A 479 8.88 12.02 -49.95
N ARG A 480 9.55 10.99 -49.42
CA ARG A 480 9.59 9.63 -50.00
C ARG A 480 8.27 8.89 -49.81
N ARG A 481 7.69 8.92 -48.60
CA ARG A 481 6.46 8.18 -48.25
C ARG A 481 5.18 8.88 -48.73
N TYR A 482 5.12 10.20 -48.68
CA TYR A 482 3.93 11.01 -48.98
C TYR A 482 4.22 12.12 -50.01
N PRO A 483 4.63 11.78 -51.25
CA PRO A 483 5.11 12.78 -52.22
C PRO A 483 4.05 13.81 -52.63
N VAL A 484 2.76 13.53 -52.43
CA VAL A 484 1.64 14.42 -52.78
C VAL A 484 1.25 15.32 -51.60
N GLU A 485 1.17 14.77 -50.40
CA GLU A 485 0.70 15.46 -49.19
C GLU A 485 1.83 16.21 -48.46
N TRP A 486 3.07 15.72 -48.51
CA TRP A 486 4.22 16.28 -47.78
C TRP A 486 4.50 17.76 -48.09
N PRO A 487 4.40 18.26 -49.34
CA PRO A 487 4.55 19.68 -49.62
C PRO A 487 3.56 20.56 -48.84
N VAL A 488 2.34 20.06 -48.62
CA VAL A 488 1.28 20.75 -47.86
C VAL A 488 1.56 20.68 -46.36
N VAL A 489 2.00 19.53 -45.86
CA VAL A 489 2.41 19.34 -44.45
C VAL A 489 3.54 20.31 -44.10
N ARG A 490 4.60 20.37 -44.90
CA ARG A 490 5.76 21.24 -44.65
C ARG A 490 5.38 22.73 -44.61
N GLU A 491 4.39 23.14 -45.39
CA GLU A 491 3.94 24.54 -45.44
C GLU A 491 3.05 24.93 -44.25
N ARG A 492 2.30 23.96 -43.69
CA ARG A 492 1.15 24.25 -42.80
C ARG A 492 1.27 23.67 -41.41
N TRP A 493 2.00 22.57 -41.22
CA TRP A 493 2.06 21.87 -39.93
C TRP A 493 2.61 22.73 -38.80
N MET A 494 3.65 23.53 -39.02
CA MET A 494 4.18 24.41 -37.96
C MET A 494 3.13 25.40 -37.43
N ARG A 495 2.29 25.93 -38.32
CA ARG A 495 1.18 26.85 -37.96
C ARG A 495 0.05 26.10 -37.27
N HIS A 496 -0.24 24.90 -37.73
CA HIS A 496 -1.20 24.00 -37.11
C HIS A 496 -0.78 23.62 -35.68
N ASN A 497 0.40 23.04 -35.51
CA ASN A 497 0.94 22.61 -34.22
C ASN A 497 1.05 23.78 -33.22
N ALA A 498 1.50 24.96 -33.67
CA ALA A 498 1.53 26.15 -32.83
C ALA A 498 0.12 26.59 -32.36
N LEU A 499 -0.88 26.46 -33.24
CA LEU A 499 -2.27 26.75 -32.89
C LEU A 499 -2.85 25.71 -31.91
N GLN A 500 -2.64 24.42 -32.15
CA GLN A 500 -3.10 23.35 -31.25
C GLN A 500 -2.54 23.52 -29.83
N LEU A 501 -1.22 23.74 -29.73
CA LEU A 501 -0.55 24.00 -28.44
C LEU A 501 -1.08 25.28 -27.77
N SER A 502 -1.34 26.36 -28.52
CA SER A 502 -1.91 27.59 -27.95
C SER A 502 -3.36 27.45 -27.46
N LEU A 503 -4.06 26.42 -27.93
CA LEU A 503 -5.45 26.15 -27.60
C LEU A 503 -5.60 24.98 -26.60
N GLY A 504 -4.49 24.35 -26.19
CA GLY A 504 -4.51 23.18 -25.30
C GLY A 504 -5.23 21.97 -25.90
N LEU A 505 -5.24 21.84 -27.23
CA LEU A 505 -5.96 20.79 -27.93
C LEU A 505 -5.07 19.57 -28.14
N ALA A 506 -5.51 18.39 -27.68
CA ALA A 506 -4.74 17.15 -27.75
C ALA A 506 -4.62 16.59 -29.17
N ASN A 507 -5.65 16.71 -30.02
CA ASN A 507 -5.62 16.28 -31.42
C ASN A 507 -6.75 16.92 -32.26
N GLY A 508 -6.49 17.18 -33.55
CA GLY A 508 -7.54 17.10 -34.58
C GLY A 508 -7.55 18.15 -35.69
N GLY A 509 -7.86 17.67 -36.90
CA GLY A 509 -8.12 18.44 -38.13
C GLY A 509 -6.86 19.01 -38.78
N THR A 510 -7.02 19.78 -39.87
CA THR A 510 -5.90 20.46 -40.58
C THR A 510 -5.93 21.98 -40.39
N TYR A 511 -6.50 22.45 -39.29
CA TYR A 511 -6.81 23.88 -39.08
C TYR A 511 -5.54 24.71 -38.93
N THR A 512 -5.49 25.87 -39.55
CA THR A 512 -4.33 26.78 -39.45
C THR A 512 -4.70 28.15 -38.88
N THR A 513 -5.98 28.34 -38.55
CA THR A 513 -6.52 29.56 -37.97
C THR A 513 -7.44 29.26 -36.79
N ARG A 514 -7.50 30.20 -35.85
CA ARG A 514 -8.35 30.09 -34.66
C ARG A 514 -9.84 29.96 -34.99
N GLU A 515 -10.31 30.67 -36.02
CA GLU A 515 -11.71 30.62 -36.45
C GLU A 515 -12.12 29.24 -36.98
N GLU A 516 -11.25 28.58 -37.75
CA GLU A 516 -11.46 27.21 -38.23
C GLU A 516 -11.50 26.20 -37.07
N ALA A 517 -10.57 26.35 -36.11
CA ALA A 517 -10.50 25.49 -34.93
C ALA A 517 -11.72 25.66 -34.02
N ASP A 518 -12.13 26.90 -33.74
CA ASP A 518 -13.32 27.20 -32.93
C ASP A 518 -14.60 26.68 -33.61
N SER A 519 -14.73 26.85 -34.93
CA SER A 519 -15.87 26.33 -35.71
C SER A 519 -15.94 24.81 -35.70
N ALA A 520 -14.80 24.13 -35.80
CA ALA A 520 -14.72 22.68 -35.72
C ALA A 520 -15.04 22.17 -34.32
N ARG A 521 -14.54 22.84 -33.27
CA ARG A 521 -14.85 22.52 -31.87
C ARG A 521 -16.35 22.59 -31.60
N ILE A 522 -17.02 23.67 -32.03
CA ILE A 522 -18.48 23.82 -31.87
C ILE A 522 -19.23 22.69 -32.58
N LYS A 523 -18.81 22.31 -33.79
CA LYS A 523 -19.44 21.21 -34.55
C LYS A 523 -19.22 19.86 -33.86
N ARG A 524 -18.02 19.56 -33.38
CA ARG A 524 -17.71 18.32 -32.65
C ARG A 524 -18.48 18.25 -31.33
N HIS A 525 -18.49 19.34 -30.57
CA HIS A 525 -19.23 19.43 -29.32
C HIS A 525 -20.72 19.15 -29.53
N ARG A 526 -21.33 19.75 -30.57
CA ARG A 526 -22.74 19.47 -30.90
C ARG A 526 -22.97 18.03 -31.37
N ALA A 527 -22.10 17.50 -32.23
CA ALA A 527 -22.20 16.11 -32.68
C ALA A 527 -22.03 15.10 -31.53
N ALA A 528 -21.18 15.41 -30.54
CA ALA A 528 -21.00 14.61 -29.34
C ALA A 528 -22.29 14.60 -28.50
N LEU A 529 -22.89 15.76 -28.26
CA LEU A 529 -24.18 15.86 -27.56
C LEU A 529 -25.29 15.10 -28.29
N ASP A 530 -25.41 15.28 -29.61
CA ASP A 530 -26.37 14.54 -30.44
C ASP A 530 -26.15 13.02 -30.32
N GLY A 531 -24.90 12.58 -30.26
CA GLY A 531 -24.53 11.17 -30.07
C GLY A 531 -24.86 10.61 -28.67
N LEU A 532 -24.86 11.46 -27.65
CA LEU A 532 -25.17 11.09 -26.27
C LEU A 532 -26.68 11.10 -25.97
N GLU A 533 -27.49 11.85 -26.72
CA GLU A 533 -28.92 12.06 -26.47
C GLU A 533 -29.70 10.75 -26.22
N ALA A 534 -29.58 9.78 -27.13
CA ALA A 534 -30.33 8.53 -27.00
C ALA A 534 -29.94 7.74 -25.72
N SER A 535 -28.64 7.72 -25.39
CA SER A 535 -28.11 7.06 -24.19
C SER A 535 -28.52 7.80 -22.92
N ALA A 536 -28.49 9.14 -22.96
CA ALA A 536 -28.91 10.00 -21.87
C ALA A 536 -30.40 9.82 -21.56
N ILE A 537 -31.25 9.88 -22.57
CA ILE A 537 -32.70 9.69 -22.43
C ILE A 537 -33.01 8.28 -21.90
N ALA A 538 -32.30 7.25 -22.38
CA ALA A 538 -32.49 5.88 -21.93
C ALA A 538 -32.04 5.66 -20.47
N GLY A 539 -30.94 6.28 -20.05
CA GLY A 539 -30.38 6.10 -18.71
C GLY A 539 -30.97 7.01 -17.64
N TRP A 540 -31.31 8.26 -17.99
CA TRP A 540 -31.65 9.33 -17.06
C TRP A 540 -33.07 9.90 -17.27
N GLY A 541 -33.66 9.67 -18.44
CA GLY A 541 -34.99 10.15 -18.82
C GLY A 541 -34.96 11.47 -19.60
N ALA A 542 -35.95 11.66 -20.46
CA ALA A 542 -36.07 12.83 -21.34
C ALA A 542 -36.20 14.16 -20.57
N GLU A 543 -36.87 14.15 -19.41
CA GLU A 543 -37.06 15.37 -18.60
C GLU A 543 -35.73 15.98 -18.14
N LEU A 544 -34.76 15.14 -17.74
CA LEU A 544 -33.44 15.63 -17.34
C LEU A 544 -32.64 16.15 -18.52
N TRP A 545 -32.69 15.47 -19.65
CA TRP A 545 -32.04 15.89 -20.89
C TRP A 545 -32.53 17.28 -21.33
N ASP A 546 -33.83 17.42 -21.55
CA ASP A 546 -34.45 18.64 -22.05
C ASP A 546 -34.24 19.84 -21.11
N THR A 547 -34.20 19.60 -19.80
CA THR A 547 -34.09 20.65 -18.80
C THR A 547 -32.63 21.05 -18.52
N TYR A 548 -31.73 20.08 -18.37
CA TYR A 548 -30.40 20.34 -17.81
C TYR A 548 -29.28 20.38 -18.83
N VAL A 549 -29.44 19.86 -20.06
CA VAL A 549 -28.42 20.05 -21.11
C VAL A 549 -28.22 21.53 -21.46
N PRO A 550 -29.28 22.34 -21.70
CA PRO A 550 -29.08 23.76 -22.00
C PRO A 550 -28.48 24.54 -20.82
N LEU A 551 -28.80 24.15 -19.59
CA LEU A 551 -28.24 24.75 -18.37
C LEU A 551 -26.76 24.39 -18.21
N TRP A 552 -26.40 23.15 -18.51
CA TRP A 552 -25.03 22.67 -18.48
C TRP A 552 -24.17 23.37 -19.54
N GLU A 553 -24.64 23.47 -20.79
CA GLU A 553 -23.95 24.22 -21.85
C GLU A 553 -23.71 25.68 -21.43
N ALA A 554 -24.74 26.35 -20.91
CA ALA A 554 -24.63 27.72 -20.43
C ALA A 554 -23.66 27.86 -19.24
N SER A 555 -23.60 26.88 -18.33
CA SER A 555 -22.63 26.89 -17.22
C SER A 555 -21.19 26.70 -17.71
N LYS A 556 -20.96 25.84 -18.72
CA LYS A 556 -19.63 25.66 -19.31
C LYS A 556 -19.15 26.92 -20.01
N GLU A 557 -20.03 27.61 -20.72
CA GLU A 557 -19.72 28.92 -21.31
C GLU A 557 -19.37 29.99 -20.26
N ALA A 558 -20.01 29.93 -19.09
CA ALA A 558 -19.74 30.84 -17.96
C ALA A 558 -18.49 30.46 -17.14
N GLY A 559 -17.95 29.24 -17.30
CA GLY A 559 -16.87 28.70 -16.46
C GLY A 559 -17.35 28.21 -15.09
N ASP A 560 -18.65 27.96 -14.93
CA ASP A 560 -19.25 27.47 -13.69
C ASP A 560 -19.28 25.94 -13.66
N ASP A 561 -19.02 25.35 -12.49
CA ASP A 561 -19.22 23.92 -12.23
C ASP A 561 -20.48 23.73 -11.37
N LEU A 562 -21.55 23.26 -12.02
CA LEU A 562 -22.85 23.01 -11.37
C LEU A 562 -22.78 21.90 -10.30
N ALA A 563 -21.79 21.01 -10.36
CA ALA A 563 -21.62 19.88 -9.45
C ALA A 563 -20.67 20.17 -8.28
N ALA A 564 -19.80 21.19 -8.37
CA ALA A 564 -18.77 21.51 -7.38
C ALA A 564 -19.29 21.57 -5.93
N GLY A 565 -20.47 22.18 -5.71
CA GLY A 565 -21.05 22.34 -4.37
C GLY A 565 -21.53 21.04 -3.71
N TYR A 566 -21.63 19.94 -4.47
CA TYR A 566 -22.25 18.69 -4.04
C TYR A 566 -21.27 17.54 -3.81
N GLY A 567 -19.97 17.78 -3.95
CA GLY A 567 -18.94 16.74 -3.77
C GLY A 567 -19.02 16.01 -2.41
N HIS A 568 -19.44 16.71 -1.36
CA HIS A 568 -19.62 16.15 -0.01
C HIS A 568 -20.71 15.06 0.10
N LEU A 569 -21.57 14.91 -0.91
CA LEU A 569 -22.60 13.85 -0.96
C LEU A 569 -22.15 12.61 -1.74
N ILE A 570 -20.92 12.61 -2.27
CA ILE A 570 -20.31 11.43 -2.87
C ILE A 570 -19.57 10.68 -1.77
N GLU A 571 -20.04 9.47 -1.49
CA GLU A 571 -19.45 8.60 -0.48
C GLU A 571 -18.63 7.50 -1.16
N TYR A 572 -17.33 7.42 -0.88
CA TYR A 572 -16.47 6.35 -1.37
C TYR A 572 -16.38 5.23 -0.32
N ARG A 573 -17.04 4.11 -0.60
CA ARG A 573 -17.09 2.94 0.28
C ARG A 573 -16.03 1.93 -0.12
N ARG A 574 -15.11 1.64 0.80
CA ARG A 574 -14.14 0.56 0.62
C ARG A 574 -14.78 -0.77 1.02
N ILE A 575 -15.14 -1.59 0.04
CA ILE A 575 -15.68 -2.94 0.27
C ILE A 575 -14.51 -3.93 0.24
N THR A 576 -14.42 -4.75 1.29
CA THR A 576 -13.44 -5.84 1.35
C THR A 576 -13.84 -6.96 0.39
N ASN A 577 -12.90 -7.44 -0.42
CA ASN A 577 -13.11 -8.61 -1.27
C ASN A 577 -13.12 -9.90 -0.42
N ALA A 578 -13.78 -10.96 -0.88
CA ALA A 578 -13.78 -12.22 -0.16
C ALA A 578 -12.36 -12.80 -0.04
N ALA A 579 -12.04 -13.44 1.09
CA ALA A 579 -10.70 -13.94 1.35
C ALA A 579 -10.29 -15.02 0.33
N GLU A 580 -11.25 -15.84 -0.10
CA GLU A 580 -11.10 -16.86 -1.11
C GLU A 580 -10.69 -16.28 -2.47
N ASP A 581 -11.35 -15.22 -2.92
CA ASP A 581 -11.05 -14.53 -4.19
C ASP A 581 -9.64 -13.93 -4.17
N VAL A 582 -9.25 -13.33 -3.02
CA VAL A 582 -7.91 -12.76 -2.83
C VAL A 582 -6.85 -13.86 -2.82
N ALA A 583 -7.10 -14.96 -2.09
CA ALA A 583 -6.19 -16.09 -2.01
C ALA A 583 -6.01 -16.76 -3.38
N GLU A 584 -7.08 -16.95 -4.14
CA GLU A 584 -7.03 -17.48 -5.50
C GLU A 584 -6.22 -16.55 -6.43
N SER A 585 -6.45 -15.23 -6.36
CA SER A 585 -5.68 -14.25 -7.11
C SER A 585 -4.18 -14.31 -6.79
N ILE A 586 -3.81 -14.45 -5.52
CA ILE A 586 -2.42 -14.63 -5.08
C ILE A 586 -1.88 -15.96 -5.60
N ALA A 587 -2.61 -17.06 -5.44
CA ALA A 587 -2.19 -18.39 -5.87
C ALA A 587 -1.95 -18.46 -7.39
N ILE A 588 -2.80 -17.82 -8.20
CA ILE A 588 -2.60 -17.67 -9.65
C ILE A 588 -1.28 -16.94 -9.93
N GLU A 589 -0.96 -15.89 -9.18
CA GLU A 589 0.29 -15.14 -9.35
C GLU A 589 1.52 -15.95 -8.94
N LEU A 590 1.42 -16.78 -7.90
CA LEU A 590 2.50 -17.67 -7.45
C LEU A 590 2.89 -18.70 -8.52
N GLY A 591 1.96 -19.04 -9.42
CA GLY A 591 2.12 -20.03 -10.47
C GLY A 591 2.10 -21.46 -9.91
N ALA A 592 2.69 -22.41 -10.65
CA ALA A 592 2.83 -23.78 -10.16
C ALA A 592 3.73 -23.79 -8.91
N LEU A 593 3.18 -24.24 -7.78
CA LEU A 593 3.94 -24.38 -6.54
C LEU A 593 4.96 -25.49 -6.68
N ASP A 594 6.19 -25.23 -6.21
CA ASP A 594 7.19 -26.28 -6.09
C ASP A 594 6.80 -27.19 -4.92
N THR A 595 6.37 -28.41 -5.22
CA THR A 595 5.95 -29.39 -4.19
C THR A 595 7.08 -29.84 -3.25
N THR A 596 8.33 -29.46 -3.53
CA THR A 596 9.49 -29.87 -2.72
C THR A 596 9.87 -28.86 -1.63
N ALA A 597 9.34 -27.64 -1.67
CA ALA A 597 9.62 -26.59 -0.70
C ALA A 597 8.32 -25.94 -0.22
N SER A 598 8.26 -25.57 1.07
CA SER A 598 7.18 -24.70 1.55
C SER A 598 7.22 -23.35 0.83
N THR A 599 6.07 -22.76 0.52
CA THR A 599 5.98 -21.45 -0.14
C THR A 599 5.43 -20.39 0.82
N LEU A 600 6.13 -19.27 0.99
CA LEU A 600 5.68 -18.09 1.72
C LEU A 600 5.41 -16.95 0.74
N ALA A 601 4.16 -16.53 0.60
CA ALA A 601 3.81 -15.36 -0.20
C ALA A 601 4.19 -14.07 0.53
N VAL A 602 4.90 -13.17 -0.15
CA VAL A 602 5.32 -11.87 0.41
C VAL A 602 4.76 -10.74 -0.45
N LEU A 603 3.80 -9.98 0.08
CA LEU A 603 3.24 -8.82 -0.61
C LEU A 603 4.28 -7.71 -0.66
N ALA A 604 4.70 -7.33 -1.86
CA ALA A 604 5.71 -6.31 -2.08
C ALA A 604 5.08 -4.92 -2.26
N ARG A 605 5.52 -3.96 -1.43
CA ARG A 605 5.18 -2.53 -1.57
C ARG A 605 3.67 -2.22 -1.58
N PRO A 606 2.83 -2.84 -0.73
CA PRO A 606 1.46 -2.36 -0.58
C PRO A 606 1.52 -0.91 -0.09
N ARG A 607 0.81 -0.02 -0.81
CA ARG A 607 0.61 1.38 -0.42
C ARG A 607 -0.16 1.42 0.90
N GLU A 608 -1.21 0.62 0.99
CA GLU A 608 -1.89 0.25 2.23
C GLU A 608 -1.92 -1.26 2.45
N LEU A 609 -1.55 -1.68 3.66
CA LEU A 609 -1.70 -3.06 4.08
C LEU A 609 -3.18 -3.37 4.33
N PRO A 610 -3.66 -4.58 3.96
CA PRO A 610 -4.96 -5.05 4.44
C PRO A 610 -4.98 -5.08 5.97
N ALA A 611 -6.18 -5.00 6.55
CA ALA A 611 -6.34 -5.23 7.97
C ALA A 611 -5.82 -6.63 8.32
N ARG A 612 -5.20 -6.78 9.49
CA ARG A 612 -4.56 -8.05 9.87
C ARG A 612 -5.52 -9.23 9.86
N TRP A 613 -6.80 -9.04 10.22
CA TRP A 613 -7.80 -10.10 10.10
C TRP A 613 -8.08 -10.54 8.66
N GLN A 614 -8.07 -9.61 7.69
CA GLN A 614 -8.21 -9.95 6.25
C GLN A 614 -7.00 -10.75 5.80
N ALA A 615 -5.80 -10.33 6.23
CA ALA A 615 -4.57 -11.06 5.93
C ALA A 615 -4.60 -12.46 6.55
N ASP A 616 -5.09 -12.63 7.79
CA ASP A 616 -5.24 -13.93 8.44
C ASP A 616 -6.25 -14.83 7.70
N GLU A 617 -7.42 -14.32 7.30
CA GLU A 617 -8.44 -15.07 6.55
C GLU A 617 -7.89 -15.51 5.18
N VAL A 618 -7.20 -14.62 4.47
CA VAL A 618 -6.52 -14.95 3.20
C VAL A 618 -5.40 -15.95 3.42
N GLU A 619 -4.64 -15.83 4.51
CA GLU A 619 -3.60 -16.78 4.87
C GLU A 619 -4.17 -18.18 5.14
N ASP A 620 -5.33 -18.28 5.80
CA ASP A 620 -6.02 -19.54 6.04
C ASP A 620 -6.45 -20.18 4.70
N CYS A 621 -7.06 -19.43 3.78
CA CYS A 621 -7.39 -19.90 2.43
C CYS A 621 -6.14 -20.31 1.62
N LEU A 622 -5.05 -19.55 1.73
CA LEU A 622 -3.77 -19.86 1.07
C LEU A 622 -3.16 -21.17 1.59
N ARG A 623 -3.30 -21.47 2.90
CA ARG A 623 -2.85 -22.75 3.46
C ARG A 623 -3.62 -23.93 2.89
N GLU A 624 -4.91 -23.79 2.63
CA GLU A 624 -5.71 -24.83 1.95
C GLU A 624 -5.23 -25.08 0.50
N LEU A 625 -4.64 -24.05 -0.13
CA LEU A 625 -4.03 -24.12 -1.46
C LEU A 625 -2.55 -24.58 -1.45
N GLY A 626 -2.00 -24.95 -0.30
CA GLY A 626 -0.63 -25.44 -0.17
C GLY A 626 0.45 -24.37 0.04
N VAL A 627 0.06 -23.13 0.33
CA VAL A 627 0.98 -22.02 0.64
C VAL A 627 1.17 -21.93 2.16
N ALA A 628 2.41 -22.03 2.64
CA ALA A 628 2.75 -22.09 4.08
C ALA A 628 2.43 -20.79 4.85
N GLY A 629 2.25 -19.67 4.15
CA GLY A 629 1.73 -18.46 4.77
C GLY A 629 1.77 -17.22 3.89
N LEU A 630 1.45 -16.10 4.55
CA LEU A 630 1.42 -14.77 3.97
C LEU A 630 2.20 -13.82 4.87
N ALA A 631 3.05 -13.00 4.26
CA ALA A 631 3.72 -11.88 4.90
C ALA A 631 3.60 -10.64 4.00
N ALA A 632 3.89 -9.47 4.56
CA ALA A 632 3.90 -8.25 3.79
C ALA A 632 5.15 -7.43 4.11
N LEU A 633 5.79 -6.93 3.05
CA LEU A 633 6.82 -5.92 3.15
C LEU A 633 6.20 -4.58 2.72
N PRO A 634 5.70 -3.76 3.68
CA PRO A 634 5.04 -2.49 3.34
C PRO A 634 5.93 -1.61 2.50
N GLN A 635 5.34 -0.70 1.73
CA GLN A 635 6.12 0.37 1.15
C GLN A 635 6.78 1.13 2.30
N LEU A 636 8.12 1.07 2.37
CA LEU A 636 8.89 1.79 3.35
C LEU A 636 9.46 3.02 2.63
N PRO A 637 8.93 4.24 2.84
CA PRO A 637 9.54 5.47 2.31
C PRO A 637 11.01 5.57 2.70
N ALA A 638 11.37 5.05 3.88
CA ALA A 638 12.76 4.90 4.32
C ALA A 638 13.63 4.10 3.34
N LEU A 639 13.11 3.07 2.64
CA LEU A 639 13.86 2.33 1.61
C LEU A 639 14.13 3.17 0.36
N ARG A 640 13.30 4.19 0.05
CA ARG A 640 13.62 5.18 -0.99
C ARG A 640 14.73 6.13 -0.54
N ALA A 641 14.76 6.47 0.76
CA ALA A 641 15.73 7.40 1.35
C ALA A 641 17.09 6.77 1.71
N LEU A 642 17.17 5.45 1.86
CA LEU A 642 18.37 4.73 2.31
C LEU A 642 19.54 4.74 1.30
N GLY A 643 19.38 5.38 0.14
CA GLY A 643 20.40 5.42 -0.90
C GLY A 643 20.73 4.01 -1.40
N HIS A 644 21.45 3.89 -2.50
CA HIS A 644 21.84 2.60 -3.05
C HIS A 644 22.98 1.94 -2.25
N ARG A 645 22.96 2.00 -0.92
CA ARG A 645 23.98 1.44 -0.02
C ARG A 645 23.45 0.21 0.71
N PRO A 646 23.79 -1.00 0.24
CA PRO A 646 23.30 -2.26 0.81
C PRO A 646 23.60 -2.47 2.30
N GLY A 647 24.66 -1.86 2.85
CA GLY A 647 24.98 -1.90 4.28
C GLY A 647 23.91 -1.24 5.17
N ASP A 648 23.24 -0.20 4.68
CA ASP A 648 22.20 0.50 5.43
C ASP A 648 20.90 -0.33 5.51
N LEU A 649 20.67 -1.21 4.52
CA LEU A 649 19.57 -2.18 4.51
C LEU A 649 19.75 -3.33 5.51
N LEU A 650 20.99 -3.60 5.94
CA LEU A 650 21.27 -4.59 6.98
C LEU A 650 21.11 -3.98 8.39
N GLN A 651 21.13 -2.65 8.50
CA GLN A 651 21.05 -1.89 9.75
C GLN A 651 19.75 -1.11 9.91
N LEU A 652 18.65 -1.60 9.31
CA LEU A 652 17.36 -0.92 9.37
C LEU A 652 16.99 -0.52 10.80
N ARG A 653 16.39 0.66 10.93
CA ARG A 653 15.84 1.19 12.19
C ARG A 653 14.37 1.54 12.01
N GLY A 654 13.66 1.71 13.13
CA GLY A 654 12.25 2.13 13.14
C GLY A 654 11.31 1.12 12.45
N ALA A 655 10.31 1.63 11.74
CA ALA A 655 9.27 0.81 11.10
C ALA A 655 9.82 -0.20 10.08
N ALA A 656 10.91 0.15 9.38
CA ALA A 656 11.56 -0.73 8.41
C ALA A 656 12.18 -1.96 9.06
N ALA A 657 12.86 -1.78 10.20
CA ALA A 657 13.40 -2.89 10.99
C ALA A 657 12.27 -3.79 11.50
N GLY A 658 11.18 -3.17 11.98
CA GLY A 658 10.02 -3.91 12.46
C GLY A 658 9.42 -4.81 11.38
N ALA A 659 9.25 -4.30 10.16
CA ALA A 659 8.75 -5.08 9.02
C ALA A 659 9.67 -6.26 8.67
N ALA A 660 10.98 -6.02 8.60
CA ALA A 660 11.94 -7.08 8.30
C ALA A 660 11.97 -8.17 9.38
N ILE A 661 11.92 -7.79 10.67
CA ILE A 661 11.87 -8.75 11.79
C ILE A 661 10.59 -9.59 11.73
N ARG A 662 9.44 -9.02 11.35
CA ARG A 662 8.20 -9.79 11.19
C ARG A 662 8.31 -10.88 10.12
N ILE A 663 8.92 -10.55 8.98
CA ILE A 663 9.16 -11.53 7.92
C ILE A 663 10.14 -12.60 8.43
N ALA A 664 11.20 -12.21 9.14
CA ALA A 664 12.16 -13.14 9.73
C ALA A 664 11.53 -14.11 10.74
N GLN A 665 10.59 -13.62 11.57
CA GLN A 665 9.83 -14.47 12.48
C GLN A 665 8.96 -15.45 11.72
N ARG A 666 8.25 -15.00 10.67
CA ARG A 666 7.41 -15.89 9.87
C ARG A 666 8.22 -16.99 9.18
N VAL A 667 9.39 -16.64 8.65
CA VAL A 667 10.36 -17.59 8.10
C VAL A 667 10.78 -18.62 9.16
N THR A 668 11.10 -18.14 10.37
CA THR A 668 11.50 -19.00 11.50
C THR A 668 10.38 -19.96 11.91
N ASP A 669 9.13 -19.49 11.92
CA ASP A 669 7.95 -20.29 12.26
C ASP A 669 7.71 -21.41 11.23
N VAL A 670 7.77 -21.09 9.93
CA VAL A 670 7.60 -22.08 8.85
C VAL A 670 8.70 -23.13 8.88
N LEU A 671 9.97 -22.72 8.97
CA LEU A 671 11.11 -23.64 9.09
C LEU A 671 11.07 -24.50 10.37
N GLY A 672 10.46 -23.99 11.45
CA GLY A 672 10.31 -24.70 12.71
C GLY A 672 9.21 -25.76 12.70
N GLN A 673 8.12 -25.54 11.95
CA GLN A 673 6.98 -26.47 11.86
C GLN A 673 7.34 -27.77 11.11
N GLU A 674 8.18 -27.70 10.08
CA GLU A 674 8.58 -28.86 9.27
C GLU A 674 9.49 -29.87 10.01
N ARG A 675 10.06 -29.48 11.15
CA ARG A 675 10.93 -30.36 11.97
C ARG A 675 10.21 -31.06 13.12
N GLY A 676 8.97 -30.66 13.40
CA GLY A 676 8.14 -31.22 14.46
C GLY A 676 7.13 -32.27 14.00
N ALA A 677 6.96 -32.42 12.68
CA ALA A 677 6.22 -33.50 12.02
C ALA A 677 7.20 -34.63 11.62
#